data_AF-A0A2N8HGM9-F1
#
_entry.id   AF-A0A2N8HGM9-F1
#
_cell.length_a   1.000
_cell.length_b   1.000
_cell.length_c   1.000
_cell.angle_alpha   90.00
_cell.angle_beta   90.00
_cell.angle_gamma   90.00
#
_symmetry.space_group_name_H-M   'P 1'
#
loop_
_entity.id
_entity.type
_entity.pdbx_description
1 polymer ?
#
loop_
_entity_poly.entity_id
_entity_poly.type
_entity_poly.pdbx_seq_one_letter_code
_entity_poly.pdbx_strand_id
1 'polypeptide(L)'
;MSAKTYRTVPVRDLSSDELLELSKKQKLSLSREDMEVVQQIFREIDRDPTDVELEVIAQTWSEHCKHRIFSADISHSVNGGAPETVNSLFKTFIKKPSEKIMERKPGFVLSAFDDNAGFIALDDKLAVCLKAETHNHPSAIEPYAGANTGLGGVIRDILGAGKGAKPIASLDVFCFGAPDTDPASITAPDVIHPLGIMRGVVRGVRDYGNRMGIPTVNGAIQFDPTYIYNPLVFCGTAGVIPREDILKEMRPGLKVIVIGGRTGRDGLKGATFSSAALDEASHEEDFTAVQIGNPIEEKKTLDFIMEARERGLIVFITDCGAGGFSSAAGEMLSVTGGEIFLDNAPLKEPGLISWEIFLSESQERMVIAVEEKDLPELRKLADTFQTELTVLGHSDDTGILKVWHNGELVCSLDNSKLHDAPIKKLESVFTPGKGLTGQPLPDKDLDKSMETIMGDFAIVSREPIIREYDHEVQGNTILKPLAGAQSDAPQDGSVVDIDGSDKCMAMACAILPEWGKTDPYAMGTGTVDECVRQLILVGSNPDKIGLLDNFCMGNPEDPRELGRLVECVKAIAHAADAYNAPFISGKDSFYNYFETEDGPINVPVTFLCSGFGVVESPEHATGSSLRRTDSLLYLIGNTEDEMGGSVFARTHGVEDAKVPQTDCVKNMALYKAYYDALTSGLVLSAHDVSEGGLAVTAAEMAFSGKGGVQLDLTKVPTAGGWKSPAVPLFSESTGRILVEVDPEFAADFEAAMNGFPCACIGKATEEKLLTATCCGGDKVLECDIAKLKKLWKDGLTPYY
;
A
#
# COMPACT_ATOMS: atom_id res chain seq x y z
N MET A 1 -47.43 -15.59 9.85
CA MET A 1 -46.95 -14.69 8.77
C MET A 1 -45.45 -14.65 8.93
N SER A 2 -44.69 -14.97 7.89
CA SER A 2 -43.24 -14.75 7.91
C SER A 2 -42.98 -13.26 8.20
N ALA A 3 -41.95 -12.94 9.00
CA ALA A 3 -41.53 -11.55 9.14
C ALA A 3 -41.17 -11.00 7.75
N LYS A 4 -41.55 -9.75 7.45
CA LYS A 4 -41.14 -9.14 6.17
C LYS A 4 -39.62 -9.09 6.12
N THR A 5 -39.05 -9.52 5.01
CA THR A 5 -37.60 -9.57 4.80
C THR A 5 -37.02 -8.27 4.23
N TYR A 6 -37.87 -7.29 3.88
CA TYR A 6 -37.50 -5.95 3.42
C TYR A 6 -38.67 -4.97 3.65
N ARG A 7 -38.43 -3.67 3.44
CA ARG A 7 -39.48 -2.64 3.50
C ARG A 7 -39.34 -1.65 2.35
N THR A 8 -40.44 -1.02 1.97
CA THR A 8 -40.46 0.12 1.05
C THR A 8 -40.20 1.41 1.83
N VAL A 9 -39.35 2.28 1.29
CA VAL A 9 -38.96 3.54 1.93
C VAL A 9 -39.49 4.71 1.09
N PRO A 10 -40.39 5.56 1.63
CA PRO A 10 -40.93 6.68 0.87
C PRO A 10 -39.85 7.73 0.64
N VAL A 11 -39.41 7.90 -0.61
CA VAL A 11 -38.36 8.84 -1.01
C VAL A 11 -38.89 9.87 -2.00
N ARG A 12 -39.86 9.50 -2.85
CA ARG A 12 -40.29 10.32 -4.00
C ARG A 12 -40.88 11.68 -3.64
N ASP A 13 -41.53 11.80 -2.49
CA ASP A 13 -42.28 12.99 -2.09
C ASP A 13 -41.61 13.78 -0.94
N LEU A 14 -40.44 13.35 -0.48
CA LEU A 14 -39.69 14.03 0.56
C LEU A 14 -39.06 15.33 0.04
N SER A 15 -39.01 16.35 0.90
CA SER A 15 -38.18 17.54 0.67
C SER A 15 -36.69 17.23 0.81
N SER A 16 -35.83 18.10 0.29
CA SER A 16 -34.37 17.94 0.40
C SER A 16 -33.88 17.78 1.85
N ASP A 17 -34.50 18.46 2.82
CA ASP A 17 -34.14 18.31 4.24
C ASP A 17 -34.59 16.96 4.79
N GLU A 18 -35.79 16.50 4.45
CA GLU A 18 -36.29 15.18 4.86
C GLU A 18 -35.48 14.04 4.24
N LEU A 19 -34.96 14.21 3.02
CA LEU A 19 -34.04 13.27 2.38
C LEU A 19 -32.71 13.15 3.16
N LEU A 20 -32.13 14.28 3.56
CA LEU A 20 -30.91 14.28 4.34
C LEU A 20 -31.12 13.64 5.72
N GLU A 21 -32.23 13.95 6.39
CA GLU A 21 -32.58 13.34 7.67
C GLU A 21 -32.86 11.83 7.54
N LEU A 22 -33.43 11.39 6.42
CA LEU A 22 -33.58 9.97 6.10
C LEU A 22 -32.21 9.27 5.97
N SER A 23 -31.27 9.90 5.25
CA SER A 23 -29.90 9.40 5.07
C SER A 23 -29.19 9.23 6.42
N LYS A 24 -29.23 10.26 7.28
CA LYS A 24 -28.66 10.21 8.64
C LYS A 24 -29.31 9.13 9.49
N LYS A 25 -30.65 9.08 9.53
CA LYS A 25 -31.39 8.11 10.35
C LYS A 25 -31.11 6.66 9.94
N GLN A 26 -30.88 6.41 8.66
CA GLN A 26 -30.54 5.08 8.16
C GLN A 26 -29.03 4.83 8.07
N LYS A 27 -28.19 5.77 8.51
CA LYS A 27 -26.71 5.68 8.40
C LYS A 27 -26.26 5.32 6.97
N LEU A 28 -26.83 5.97 5.95
CA LEU A 28 -26.48 5.70 4.54
C LEU A 28 -25.22 6.43 4.09
N SER A 29 -24.75 7.43 4.83
CA SER A 29 -23.62 8.30 4.48
C SER A 29 -23.73 8.95 3.08
N LEU A 30 -24.95 9.13 2.58
CA LEU A 30 -25.25 9.84 1.35
C LEU A 30 -25.48 11.32 1.64
N SER A 31 -24.86 12.20 0.86
CA SER A 31 -25.07 13.65 0.94
C SER A 31 -26.48 14.02 0.51
N ARG A 32 -26.85 15.29 0.72
CA ARG A 32 -28.14 15.83 0.26
C ARG A 32 -28.27 15.68 -1.25
N GLU A 33 -27.22 16.06 -1.98
CA GLU A 33 -27.16 16.01 -3.44
C GLU A 33 -27.28 14.57 -3.94
N ASP A 34 -26.64 13.61 -3.26
CA ASP A 34 -26.77 12.19 -3.61
C ASP A 34 -28.21 11.71 -3.45
N MET A 35 -28.84 12.04 -2.31
CA MET A 35 -30.22 11.64 -2.04
C MET A 35 -31.22 12.28 -3.02
N GLU A 36 -30.95 13.48 -3.52
CA GLU A 36 -31.74 14.12 -4.56
C GLU A 36 -31.63 13.37 -5.90
N VAL A 37 -30.44 12.87 -6.25
CA VAL A 37 -30.28 11.99 -7.43
C VAL A 37 -30.98 10.65 -7.22
N VAL A 38 -30.87 10.04 -6.04
CA VAL A 38 -31.63 8.83 -5.70
C VAL A 38 -33.14 9.07 -5.85
N GLN A 39 -33.65 10.17 -5.30
CA GLN A 39 -35.05 10.56 -5.43
C GLN A 39 -35.46 10.70 -6.91
N GLN A 40 -34.61 11.31 -7.73
CA GLN A 40 -34.87 11.48 -9.16
C GLN A 40 -34.95 10.14 -9.88
N ILE A 41 -34.03 9.21 -9.61
CA ILE A 41 -34.04 7.85 -10.16
C ILE A 41 -35.38 7.16 -9.86
N PHE A 42 -35.85 7.20 -8.61
CA PHE A 42 -37.08 6.53 -8.19
C PHE A 42 -38.37 7.26 -8.63
N ARG A 43 -38.31 8.58 -8.85
CA ARG A 43 -39.39 9.32 -9.53
C ARG A 43 -39.54 8.90 -10.97
N GLU A 44 -38.44 8.67 -11.68
CA GLU A 44 -38.45 8.20 -13.07
C GLU A 44 -38.97 6.76 -13.22
N ILE A 45 -38.62 5.88 -12.27
CA ILE A 45 -39.12 4.49 -12.22
C ILE A 45 -40.59 4.43 -11.76
N ASP A 46 -41.14 5.53 -11.25
CA ASP A 46 -42.51 5.65 -10.73
C ASP A 46 -42.81 4.68 -9.57
N ARG A 47 -41.84 4.47 -8.66
CA ARG A 47 -42.05 3.73 -7.40
C ARG A 47 -41.05 4.18 -6.33
N ASP A 48 -41.39 3.97 -5.08
CA ASP A 48 -40.42 4.12 -3.99
C ASP A 48 -39.41 2.95 -3.97
N PRO A 49 -38.18 3.19 -3.48
CA PRO A 49 -37.17 2.16 -3.31
C PRO A 49 -37.51 1.17 -2.18
N THR A 50 -36.92 -0.02 -2.25
CA THR A 50 -36.77 -0.86 -1.07
C THR A 50 -35.61 -0.37 -0.19
N ASP A 51 -35.58 -0.78 1.08
CA ASP A 51 -34.40 -0.62 1.92
C ASP A 51 -33.16 -1.31 1.34
N VAL A 52 -33.33 -2.47 0.69
CA VAL A 52 -32.24 -3.15 -0.03
C VAL A 52 -31.65 -2.26 -1.11
N GLU A 53 -32.47 -1.63 -1.94
CA GLU A 53 -32.00 -0.75 -3.02
C GLU A 53 -31.28 0.48 -2.50
N LEU A 54 -31.76 1.08 -1.41
CA LEU A 54 -31.09 2.21 -0.77
C LEU A 54 -29.74 1.82 -0.19
N GLU A 55 -29.64 0.67 0.48
CA GLU A 55 -28.38 0.17 1.04
C GLU A 55 -27.39 -0.19 -0.08
N VAL A 56 -27.84 -0.83 -1.18
CA VAL A 56 -27.01 -1.10 -2.38
C VAL A 56 -26.47 0.20 -2.98
N ILE A 57 -27.32 1.22 -3.16
CA ILE A 57 -26.88 2.52 -3.69
C ILE A 57 -25.91 3.20 -2.72
N ALA A 58 -26.21 3.21 -1.42
CA ALA A 58 -25.36 3.82 -0.39
C ALA A 58 -23.97 3.21 -0.35
N GLN A 59 -23.88 1.87 -0.36
CA GLN A 59 -22.61 1.16 -0.44
C GLN A 59 -21.90 1.45 -1.76
N THR A 60 -22.59 1.32 -2.90
CA THR A 60 -21.98 1.52 -4.21
C THR A 60 -21.48 2.95 -4.36
N TRP A 61 -22.18 3.97 -3.84
CA TRP A 61 -21.80 5.39 -3.95
C TRP A 61 -20.95 5.92 -2.79
N SER A 62 -20.54 5.04 -1.88
CA SER A 62 -19.63 5.40 -0.77
C SER A 62 -18.27 5.88 -1.30
N GLU A 63 -17.55 6.64 -0.46
CA GLU A 63 -16.18 7.06 -0.79
C GLU A 63 -15.29 5.83 -1.04
N HIS A 64 -15.40 4.82 -0.17
CA HIS A 64 -14.62 3.58 -0.23
C HIS A 64 -14.79 2.80 -1.54
N CYS A 65 -15.97 2.83 -2.18
CA CYS A 65 -16.25 2.03 -3.38
C CYS A 65 -16.16 2.83 -4.70
N LYS A 66 -16.42 4.14 -4.68
CA LYS A 66 -16.42 4.98 -5.91
C LYS A 66 -15.32 6.03 -5.97
N HIS A 67 -14.49 6.15 -4.94
CA HIS A 67 -13.32 7.04 -4.94
C HIS A 67 -13.72 8.46 -5.36
N ARG A 68 -14.73 9.03 -4.68
CA ARG A 68 -15.42 10.24 -5.13
C ARG A 68 -14.54 11.48 -5.02
N ILE A 69 -13.61 11.53 -4.08
CA ILE A 69 -12.58 12.57 -4.02
C ILE A 69 -11.61 12.45 -5.20
N PHE A 70 -11.14 11.24 -5.52
CA PHE A 70 -10.25 11.00 -6.66
C PHE A 70 -10.94 11.21 -8.03
N SER A 71 -12.26 11.15 -8.05
CA SER A 71 -13.10 11.43 -9.23
C SER A 71 -13.63 12.87 -9.30
N ALA A 72 -13.39 13.70 -8.28
CA ALA A 72 -13.96 15.04 -8.18
C ALA A 72 -13.40 16.04 -9.20
N ASP A 73 -14.16 17.11 -9.42
CA ASP A 73 -13.68 18.34 -10.06
C ASP A 73 -13.14 19.28 -8.97
N ILE A 74 -11.85 19.57 -9.00
CA ILE A 74 -11.14 20.33 -7.96
C ILE A 74 -10.65 21.66 -8.52
N SER A 75 -11.06 22.76 -7.90
CA SER A 75 -10.47 24.09 -8.10
C SER A 75 -9.29 24.24 -7.15
N HIS A 76 -8.06 24.19 -7.67
CA HIS A 76 -6.84 24.16 -6.88
C HIS A 76 -6.03 25.45 -7.02
N SER A 77 -5.60 26.04 -5.90
CA SER A 77 -4.75 27.24 -5.90
C SER A 77 -3.49 27.08 -5.03
N VAL A 78 -2.37 27.63 -5.52
CA VAL A 78 -1.09 27.63 -4.80
C VAL A 78 -0.71 29.06 -4.44
N ASN A 79 -0.39 29.30 -3.16
CA ASN A 79 0.11 30.59 -2.64
C ASN A 79 -0.76 31.82 -3.06
N GLY A 80 -2.09 31.66 -3.04
CA GLY A 80 -3.04 32.70 -3.45
C GLY A 80 -3.03 33.06 -4.94
N GLY A 81 -2.40 32.24 -5.78
CA GLY A 81 -2.41 32.37 -7.23
C GLY A 81 -3.79 32.06 -7.84
N ALA A 82 -3.92 32.31 -9.15
CA ALA A 82 -5.14 31.95 -9.89
C ALA A 82 -5.37 30.44 -9.82
N PRO A 83 -6.62 29.98 -9.58
CA PRO A 83 -6.89 28.55 -9.49
C PRO A 83 -6.78 27.87 -10.84
N GLU A 84 -6.28 26.64 -10.84
CA GLU A 84 -6.40 25.70 -11.94
C GLU A 84 -7.50 24.67 -11.65
N THR A 85 -8.02 24.04 -12.71
CA THR A 85 -9.03 23.00 -12.58
C THR A 85 -8.40 21.63 -12.81
N VAL A 86 -8.52 20.75 -11.81
CA VAL A 86 -8.16 19.34 -11.89
C VAL A 86 -9.45 18.54 -12.04
N ASN A 87 -9.64 17.89 -13.19
CA ASN A 87 -10.80 17.03 -13.45
C ASN A 87 -10.41 15.57 -13.16
N SER A 88 -10.79 15.07 -11.99
CA SER A 88 -10.35 13.77 -11.44
C SER A 88 -8.84 13.65 -11.26
N LEU A 89 -8.41 13.47 -10.00
CA LEU A 89 -7.03 13.14 -9.66
C LEU A 89 -6.59 11.83 -10.33
N PHE A 90 -7.43 10.80 -10.26
CA PHE A 90 -7.16 9.50 -10.85
C PHE A 90 -6.94 9.58 -12.37
N LYS A 91 -7.90 10.15 -13.12
CA LYS A 91 -7.79 10.23 -14.59
C LYS A 91 -6.62 11.10 -15.03
N THR A 92 -6.39 12.22 -14.33
CA THR A 92 -5.40 13.22 -14.73
C THR A 92 -3.97 12.80 -14.43
N PHE A 93 -3.73 12.25 -13.24
CA PHE A 93 -2.38 12.07 -12.70
C PHE A 93 -1.97 10.61 -12.49
N ILE A 94 -2.91 9.66 -12.50
CA ILE A 94 -2.61 8.22 -12.39
C ILE A 94 -2.78 7.55 -13.76
N LYS A 95 -4.03 7.48 -14.25
CA LYS A 95 -4.37 6.72 -15.44
C LYS A 95 -3.68 7.25 -16.69
N LYS A 96 -3.81 8.55 -16.99
CA LYS A 96 -3.25 9.14 -18.21
C LYS A 96 -1.72 9.05 -18.30
N PRO A 97 -0.93 9.36 -17.25
CA PRO A 97 0.51 9.13 -17.26
C PRO A 97 0.88 7.66 -17.44
N SER A 98 0.18 6.75 -16.74
CA SER A 98 0.40 5.31 -16.88
C SER A 98 0.11 4.82 -18.30
N GLU A 99 -1.00 5.21 -18.93
CA GLU A 99 -1.33 4.86 -20.31
C GLU A 99 -0.23 5.32 -21.29
N LYS A 100 0.27 6.56 -21.12
CA LYS A 100 1.40 7.08 -21.92
C LYS A 100 2.66 6.23 -21.74
N ILE A 101 2.95 5.77 -20.52
CA ILE A 101 4.08 4.88 -20.25
C ILE A 101 3.86 3.51 -20.92
N MET A 102 2.65 2.95 -20.83
CA MET A 102 2.28 1.68 -21.47
C MET A 102 2.40 1.76 -22.99
N GLU A 103 2.02 2.87 -23.62
CA GLU A 103 2.23 3.12 -25.06
C GLU A 103 3.71 3.08 -25.45
N ARG A 104 4.61 3.57 -24.58
CA ARG A 104 6.07 3.50 -24.79
C ARG A 104 6.64 2.09 -24.58
N LYS A 105 5.92 1.22 -23.87
CA LYS A 105 6.34 -0.14 -23.48
C LYS A 105 5.28 -1.19 -23.88
N PRO A 106 5.00 -1.38 -25.18
CA PRO A 106 3.96 -2.30 -25.62
C PRO A 106 4.25 -3.73 -25.15
N GLY A 107 3.24 -4.38 -24.53
CA GLY A 107 3.33 -5.74 -24.03
C GLY A 107 4.01 -5.90 -22.66
N PHE A 108 4.42 -4.80 -22.01
CA PHE A 108 4.92 -4.83 -20.64
C PHE A 108 3.78 -4.93 -19.62
N VAL A 109 2.84 -3.99 -19.63
CA VAL A 109 1.61 -4.06 -18.83
C VAL A 109 0.57 -4.84 -19.62
N LEU A 110 0.01 -5.89 -19.00
CA LEU A 110 -0.94 -6.80 -19.64
C LEU A 110 -2.40 -6.43 -19.31
N SER A 111 -2.63 -5.86 -18.13
CA SER A 111 -3.90 -5.28 -17.70
C SER A 111 -3.64 -4.33 -16.53
N ALA A 112 -4.38 -3.22 -16.45
CA ALA A 112 -4.32 -2.24 -15.37
C ALA A 112 -5.67 -1.52 -15.27
N PHE A 113 -6.11 -1.20 -14.05
CA PHE A 113 -7.36 -0.48 -13.76
C PHE A 113 -8.68 -1.17 -14.13
N ASP A 114 -8.65 -2.42 -14.60
CA ASP A 114 -9.84 -3.16 -15.06
C ASP A 114 -10.15 -4.42 -14.21
N ASP A 115 -9.31 -4.72 -13.21
CA ASP A 115 -9.38 -5.93 -12.40
C ASP A 115 -8.94 -5.64 -10.94
N ASN A 116 -9.07 -6.62 -10.03
CA ASN A 116 -8.64 -6.54 -8.63
C ASN A 116 -7.15 -6.18 -8.47
N ALA A 117 -6.31 -6.49 -9.47
CA ALA A 117 -4.90 -6.12 -9.50
C ALA A 117 -4.42 -5.84 -10.94
N GLY A 118 -3.34 -5.06 -11.06
CA GLY A 118 -2.64 -4.84 -12.32
C GLY A 118 -1.59 -5.93 -12.60
N PHE A 119 -1.37 -6.24 -13.88
CA PHE A 119 -0.46 -7.30 -14.33
C PHE A 119 0.68 -6.75 -15.18
N ILE A 120 1.90 -7.19 -14.89
CA ILE A 120 3.05 -7.02 -15.77
C ILE A 120 3.55 -8.37 -16.29
N ALA A 121 4.12 -8.33 -17.47
CA ALA A 121 4.83 -9.43 -18.11
C ALA A 121 6.09 -9.83 -17.33
N LEU A 122 6.14 -11.08 -16.83
CA LEU A 122 7.38 -11.68 -16.33
C LEU A 122 8.22 -12.20 -17.53
N ASP A 123 7.60 -13.09 -18.30
CA ASP A 123 8.10 -13.70 -19.54
C ASP A 123 6.93 -14.03 -20.48
N ASP A 124 7.16 -14.63 -21.64
CA ASP A 124 6.15 -14.90 -22.67
C ASP A 124 4.96 -15.78 -22.22
N LYS A 125 5.07 -16.50 -21.09
CA LYS A 125 4.04 -17.42 -20.57
C LYS A 125 3.41 -16.92 -19.28
N LEU A 126 4.19 -16.28 -18.41
CA LEU A 126 3.77 -15.88 -17.07
C LEU A 126 3.66 -14.36 -16.92
N ALA A 127 2.75 -13.97 -16.04
CA ALA A 127 2.58 -12.61 -15.56
C ALA A 127 2.62 -12.59 -14.04
N VAL A 128 2.99 -11.44 -13.50
CA VAL A 128 2.95 -11.17 -12.06
C VAL A 128 2.08 -9.95 -11.78
N CYS A 129 1.43 -9.93 -10.63
CA CYS A 129 0.61 -8.84 -10.14
C CYS A 129 0.95 -8.53 -8.68
N LEU A 130 0.62 -7.32 -8.24
CA LEU A 130 0.71 -6.88 -6.86
C LEU A 130 -0.51 -6.01 -6.57
N LYS A 131 -1.11 -6.23 -5.41
CA LYS A 131 -2.18 -5.39 -4.85
C LYS A 131 -1.80 -5.00 -3.43
N ALA A 132 -2.14 -3.78 -3.06
CA ALA A 132 -2.08 -3.29 -1.69
C ALA A 132 -3.41 -2.60 -1.36
N GLU A 133 -3.84 -2.76 -0.11
CA GLU A 133 -5.07 -2.22 0.45
C GLU A 133 -4.79 -1.68 1.86
N THR A 134 -5.76 -0.96 2.43
CA THR A 134 -5.68 -0.37 3.76
C THR A 134 -6.80 -0.87 4.66
N HIS A 135 -6.55 -0.98 5.97
CA HIS A 135 -7.57 -1.39 6.94
C HIS A 135 -7.52 -0.57 8.25
N ASN A 136 -7.47 0.76 8.09
CA ASN A 136 -7.15 1.73 9.14
C ASN A 136 -8.19 1.78 10.28
N HIS A 137 -9.42 2.22 9.99
CA HIS A 137 -10.47 2.39 11.02
C HIS A 137 -10.79 1.11 11.79
N PRO A 138 -10.94 -0.08 11.14
CA PRO A 138 -11.17 -1.30 11.89
C PRO A 138 -9.99 -1.66 12.80
N SER A 139 -8.76 -1.40 12.37
CA SER A 139 -7.56 -1.61 13.18
C SER A 139 -7.40 -0.60 14.32
N ALA A 140 -8.02 0.58 14.24
CA ALA A 140 -8.11 1.52 15.36
C ALA A 140 -9.01 0.99 16.48
N ILE A 141 -10.09 0.29 16.13
CA ILE A 141 -11.09 -0.23 17.07
C ILE A 141 -10.72 -1.61 17.62
N GLU A 142 -10.41 -2.56 16.73
CA GLU A 142 -9.98 -3.92 17.07
C GLU A 142 -8.74 -4.24 16.22
N PRO A 143 -7.52 -4.02 16.76
CA PRO A 143 -6.29 -4.07 15.95
C PRO A 143 -5.97 -5.46 15.41
N TYR A 144 -6.33 -6.52 16.14
CA TYR A 144 -6.03 -7.89 15.71
C TYR A 144 -6.90 -8.30 14.53
N ALA A 145 -8.22 -8.24 14.70
CA ALA A 145 -9.24 -8.59 13.73
C ALA A 145 -9.19 -7.65 12.52
N GLY A 146 -8.98 -6.36 12.73
CA GLY A 146 -8.80 -5.38 11.66
C GLY A 146 -7.63 -5.73 10.75
N ALA A 147 -6.44 -5.99 11.29
CA ALA A 147 -5.28 -6.32 10.46
C ALA A 147 -5.38 -7.72 9.84
N ASN A 148 -5.96 -8.67 10.57
CA ASN A 148 -6.20 -10.03 10.12
C ASN A 148 -7.10 -10.08 8.88
N THR A 149 -8.19 -9.32 8.88
CA THR A 149 -9.11 -9.22 7.74
C THR A 149 -8.56 -8.33 6.63
N GLY A 150 -7.75 -7.32 6.94
CA GLY A 150 -7.00 -6.54 5.95
C GLY A 150 -6.08 -7.42 5.10
N LEU A 151 -5.28 -8.30 5.72
CA LEU A 151 -4.42 -9.22 4.98
C LEU A 151 -5.23 -10.27 4.19
N GLY A 152 -6.28 -10.84 4.78
CA GLY A 152 -7.16 -11.78 4.06
C GLY A 152 -7.84 -11.16 2.85
N GLY A 153 -8.34 -9.92 2.97
CA GLY A 153 -8.93 -9.17 1.86
C GLY A 153 -7.98 -9.06 0.66
N VAL A 154 -6.75 -8.61 0.88
CA VAL A 154 -5.79 -8.44 -0.23
C VAL A 154 -5.28 -9.78 -0.79
N ILE A 155 -5.28 -10.86 -0.01
CA ILE A 155 -5.04 -12.21 -0.55
C ILE A 155 -6.17 -12.59 -1.51
N ARG A 156 -7.43 -12.33 -1.13
CA ARG A 156 -8.59 -12.56 -2.00
C ARG A 156 -8.59 -11.70 -3.25
N ASP A 157 -8.11 -10.46 -3.19
CA ASP A 157 -7.91 -9.64 -4.39
C ASP A 157 -7.01 -10.36 -5.40
N ILE A 158 -5.91 -10.95 -4.95
CA ILE A 158 -5.01 -11.71 -5.82
C ILE A 158 -5.66 -13.00 -6.33
N LEU A 159 -6.47 -13.67 -5.51
CA LEU A 159 -7.30 -14.81 -5.95
C LEU A 159 -8.42 -14.39 -6.91
N GLY A 160 -8.84 -13.13 -6.88
CA GLY A 160 -9.81 -12.53 -7.79
C GLY A 160 -9.17 -12.03 -9.08
N ALA A 161 -7.89 -11.69 -9.06
CA ALA A 161 -7.17 -11.16 -10.22
C ALA A 161 -7.09 -12.20 -11.36
N GLY A 162 -7.55 -11.82 -12.56
CA GLY A 162 -7.72 -12.74 -13.68
C GLY A 162 -8.65 -13.90 -13.32
N LYS A 163 -8.41 -15.09 -13.85
CA LYS A 163 -9.14 -16.30 -13.45
C LYS A 163 -8.63 -16.93 -12.15
N GLY A 164 -7.87 -16.16 -11.37
CA GLY A 164 -7.30 -16.50 -10.07
C GLY A 164 -5.79 -16.62 -10.10
N ALA A 165 -5.08 -15.55 -9.75
CA ALA A 165 -3.62 -15.60 -9.60
C ALA A 165 -3.24 -16.33 -8.30
N LYS A 166 -2.07 -16.98 -8.29
CA LYS A 166 -1.54 -17.68 -7.12
C LYS A 166 -0.81 -16.67 -6.22
N PRO A 167 -1.22 -16.46 -4.96
CA PRO A 167 -0.46 -15.66 -4.01
C PRO A 167 0.91 -16.28 -3.70
N ILE A 168 1.98 -15.49 -3.78
CA ILE A 168 3.36 -15.95 -3.62
C ILE A 168 4.17 -15.22 -2.55
N ALA A 169 3.78 -13.99 -2.20
CA ALA A 169 4.45 -13.18 -1.19
C ALA A 169 3.53 -12.04 -0.74
N SER A 170 3.68 -11.60 0.50
CA SER A 170 2.98 -10.45 1.06
C SER A 170 3.95 -9.37 1.52
N LEU A 171 3.43 -8.15 1.67
CA LEU A 171 4.10 -7.03 2.32
C LEU A 171 3.17 -6.36 3.33
N ASP A 172 3.75 -5.68 4.31
CA ASP A 172 3.01 -4.93 5.32
C ASP A 172 3.67 -3.59 5.64
N VAL A 173 2.89 -2.52 5.64
CA VAL A 173 3.37 -1.19 6.04
C VAL A 173 2.46 -0.63 7.12
N PHE A 174 3.05 -0.16 8.22
CA PHE A 174 2.29 0.34 9.35
C PHE A 174 2.71 1.73 9.79
N CYS A 175 1.73 2.54 10.21
CA CYS A 175 1.98 3.83 10.83
C CYS A 175 1.28 3.89 12.19
N PHE A 176 2.06 4.10 13.27
CA PHE A 176 1.57 4.06 14.65
C PHE A 176 2.00 5.28 15.45
N GLY A 177 1.32 5.54 16.57
CA GLY A 177 1.94 6.28 17.68
C GLY A 177 3.15 5.51 18.23
N ALA A 178 4.11 6.21 18.83
CA ALA A 178 5.30 5.56 19.39
C ALA A 178 4.93 4.60 20.53
N PRO A 179 5.56 3.41 20.64
CA PRO A 179 5.19 2.42 21.64
C PRO A 179 5.57 2.82 23.08
N ASP A 180 6.42 3.84 23.23
CA ASP A 180 6.85 4.44 24.49
C ASP A 180 6.05 5.69 24.89
N THR A 181 4.95 5.97 24.16
CA THR A 181 4.02 7.07 24.46
C THR A 181 3.62 7.06 25.94
N ASP A 182 3.70 8.22 26.61
CA ASP A 182 3.22 8.34 27.98
C ASP A 182 1.68 8.19 27.98
N PRO A 183 1.09 7.22 28.70
CA PRO A 183 -0.35 7.06 28.76
C PRO A 183 -1.10 8.33 29.20
N ALA A 184 -0.47 9.20 29.99
CA ALA A 184 -1.07 10.46 30.42
C ALA A 184 -1.19 11.51 29.30
N SER A 185 -0.51 11.32 28.16
CA SER A 185 -0.57 12.22 27.00
C SER A 185 -1.74 11.90 26.05
N ILE A 186 -2.38 10.74 26.21
CA ILE A 186 -3.55 10.33 25.43
C ILE A 186 -4.79 10.92 26.13
N THR A 187 -5.31 12.01 25.57
CA THR A 187 -6.38 12.79 26.21
C THR A 187 -7.80 12.37 25.82
N ALA A 188 -7.97 11.77 24.64
CA ALA A 188 -9.28 11.32 24.18
C ALA A 188 -9.67 10.00 24.89
N PRO A 189 -10.94 9.85 25.32
CA PRO A 189 -11.42 8.61 25.88
C PRO A 189 -11.41 7.48 24.83
N ASP A 190 -11.32 6.25 25.32
CA ASP A 190 -11.41 5.01 24.53
C ASP A 190 -10.37 4.79 23.41
N VAL A 191 -9.41 5.71 23.23
CA VAL A 191 -8.25 5.52 22.36
C VAL A 191 -7.31 4.46 22.93
N ILE A 192 -7.07 3.41 22.17
CA ILE A 192 -6.16 2.31 22.55
C ILE A 192 -4.71 2.82 22.50
N HIS A 193 -3.95 2.54 23.57
CA HIS A 193 -2.53 2.88 23.62
C HIS A 193 -1.76 2.32 22.40
N PRO A 194 -0.84 3.09 21.76
CA PRO A 194 -0.19 2.67 20.53
C PRO A 194 0.52 1.31 20.58
N LEU A 195 1.15 0.98 21.72
CA LEU A 195 1.71 -0.36 21.97
C LEU A 195 0.67 -1.50 21.81
N GLY A 196 -0.57 -1.26 22.25
CA GLY A 196 -1.68 -2.21 22.11
C GLY A 196 -2.11 -2.37 20.66
N ILE A 197 -2.25 -1.27 19.93
CA ILE A 197 -2.54 -1.25 18.49
C ILE A 197 -1.46 -2.02 17.72
N MET A 198 -0.19 -1.64 17.89
CA MET A 198 0.95 -2.23 17.19
C MET A 198 1.03 -3.76 17.40
N ARG A 199 0.93 -4.21 18.66
CA ARG A 199 0.94 -5.65 18.98
C ARG A 199 -0.28 -6.39 18.43
N GLY A 200 -1.46 -5.76 18.44
CA GLY A 200 -2.68 -6.34 17.88
C GLY A 200 -2.55 -6.53 16.38
N VAL A 201 -2.16 -5.47 15.66
CA VAL A 201 -2.00 -5.47 14.20
C VAL A 201 -0.99 -6.53 13.74
N VAL A 202 0.22 -6.54 14.33
CA VAL A 202 1.26 -7.50 13.97
C VAL A 202 0.81 -8.95 14.24
N ARG A 203 0.12 -9.19 15.35
CA ARG A 203 -0.45 -10.53 15.62
C ARG A 203 -1.52 -10.90 14.60
N GLY A 204 -2.36 -9.96 14.18
CA GLY A 204 -3.41 -10.17 13.18
C GLY A 204 -2.84 -10.61 11.82
N VAL A 205 -1.86 -9.85 11.33
CA VAL A 205 -1.10 -10.14 10.09
C VAL A 205 -0.40 -11.49 10.18
N ARG A 206 0.38 -11.71 11.24
CA ARG A 206 1.07 -12.98 11.49
C ARG A 206 0.11 -14.17 11.43
N ASP A 207 -0.97 -14.09 12.18
CA ASP A 207 -1.90 -15.21 12.38
C ASP A 207 -2.66 -15.57 11.10
N TYR A 208 -2.85 -14.62 10.17
CA TYR A 208 -3.47 -14.88 8.87
C TYR A 208 -2.43 -15.40 7.87
N GLY A 209 -1.37 -14.63 7.61
CA GLY A 209 -0.35 -14.94 6.59
C GLY A 209 0.34 -16.28 6.83
N ASN A 210 0.77 -16.55 8.07
CA ASN A 210 1.46 -17.80 8.40
C ASN A 210 0.53 -19.02 8.22
N ARG A 211 -0.77 -18.89 8.52
CA ARG A 211 -1.75 -19.99 8.36
C ARG A 211 -2.16 -20.18 6.89
N MET A 212 -2.16 -19.11 6.10
CA MET A 212 -2.34 -19.18 4.65
C MET A 212 -1.14 -19.81 3.95
N GLY A 213 0.05 -19.76 4.57
CA GLY A 213 1.29 -20.25 3.98
C GLY A 213 1.80 -19.32 2.88
N ILE A 214 1.67 -18.01 3.09
CA ILE A 214 2.19 -16.96 2.20
C ILE A 214 3.23 -16.17 3.00
N PRO A 215 4.48 -16.07 2.52
CA PRO A 215 5.53 -15.40 3.28
C PRO A 215 5.35 -13.87 3.21
N THR A 216 5.52 -13.17 4.33
CA THR A 216 5.59 -11.70 4.35
C THR A 216 7.04 -11.28 4.16
N VAL A 217 7.39 -10.73 2.99
CA VAL A 217 8.80 -10.60 2.58
C VAL A 217 9.32 -9.17 2.62
N ASN A 218 8.45 -8.16 2.65
CA ASN A 218 8.82 -6.74 2.56
C ASN A 218 7.89 -5.89 3.44
N GLY A 219 8.32 -4.70 3.87
CA GLY A 219 7.49 -3.84 4.68
C GLY A 219 8.20 -2.64 5.26
N ALA A 220 7.45 -1.77 5.95
CA ALA A 220 7.96 -0.57 6.59
C ALA A 220 7.12 -0.21 7.82
N ILE A 221 7.72 0.51 8.78
CA ILE A 221 7.01 1.02 9.96
C ILE A 221 7.40 2.46 10.18
N GLN A 222 6.41 3.33 10.32
CA GLN A 222 6.57 4.75 10.62
C GLN A 222 5.88 5.10 11.93
N PHE A 223 6.42 6.11 12.62
CA PHE A 223 5.89 6.56 13.90
C PHE A 223 5.63 8.06 13.90
N ASP A 224 4.43 8.46 14.32
CA ASP A 224 4.04 9.85 14.49
C ASP A 224 2.96 9.99 15.58
N PRO A 225 2.99 11.04 16.41
CA PRO A 225 1.95 11.29 17.40
C PRO A 225 0.52 11.36 16.84
N THR A 226 0.31 11.79 15.58
CA THR A 226 -1.04 11.84 14.99
C THR A 226 -1.63 10.44 14.77
N TYR A 227 -0.80 9.42 14.58
CA TYR A 227 -1.25 8.03 14.39
C TYR A 227 -1.68 7.36 15.70
N ILE A 228 -1.59 8.04 16.85
CA ILE A 228 -2.15 7.58 18.12
C ILE A 228 -3.67 7.37 18.00
N TYR A 229 -4.34 8.31 17.33
CA TYR A 229 -5.79 8.36 17.25
C TYR A 229 -6.37 7.60 16.06
N ASN A 230 -5.56 7.43 15.00
CA ASN A 230 -5.92 6.62 13.86
C ASN A 230 -4.67 6.03 13.20
N PRO A 231 -4.38 4.73 13.40
CA PRO A 231 -3.23 4.08 12.79
C PRO A 231 -3.47 3.86 11.28
N LEU A 232 -2.38 3.75 10.51
CA LEU A 232 -2.46 3.31 9.12
C LEU A 232 -1.96 1.89 9.01
N VAL A 233 -2.75 1.01 8.40
CA VAL A 233 -2.47 -0.42 8.27
C VAL A 233 -2.59 -0.81 6.80
N PHE A 234 -1.46 -0.91 6.12
CA PHE A 234 -1.39 -1.35 4.73
C PHE A 234 -1.02 -2.83 4.67
N CYS A 235 -1.75 -3.60 3.87
CA CYS A 235 -1.44 -4.99 3.56
C CYS A 235 -1.35 -5.16 2.06
N GLY A 236 -0.33 -5.87 1.57
CA GLY A 236 -0.17 -6.17 0.16
C GLY A 236 0.14 -7.63 -0.11
N THR A 237 -0.27 -8.12 -1.27
CA THR A 237 0.02 -9.49 -1.73
C THR A 237 0.36 -9.49 -3.21
N ALA A 238 1.42 -10.21 -3.56
CA ALA A 238 1.87 -10.48 -4.91
C ALA A 238 1.32 -11.83 -5.40
N GLY A 239 1.05 -11.90 -6.70
CA GLY A 239 0.56 -13.11 -7.36
C GLY A 239 1.26 -13.41 -8.68
N VAL A 240 1.20 -14.68 -9.08
CA VAL A 240 1.65 -15.17 -10.41
C VAL A 240 0.49 -15.85 -11.13
N ILE A 241 0.40 -15.64 -12.45
CA ILE A 241 -0.65 -16.24 -13.30
C ILE A 241 -0.12 -16.55 -14.71
N PRO A 242 -0.62 -17.61 -15.38
CA PRO A 242 -0.48 -17.76 -16.82
C PRO A 242 -1.09 -16.59 -17.57
N ARG A 243 -0.41 -16.08 -18.61
CA ARG A 243 -0.91 -14.93 -19.38
C ARG A 243 -2.28 -15.15 -20.02
N GLU A 244 -2.58 -16.38 -20.42
CA GLU A 244 -3.86 -16.76 -21.04
C GLU A 244 -5.06 -16.71 -20.07
N ASP A 245 -4.79 -16.68 -18.77
CA ASP A 245 -5.80 -16.65 -17.72
C ASP A 245 -6.07 -15.25 -17.15
N ILE A 246 -5.40 -14.21 -17.67
CA ILE A 246 -5.62 -12.82 -17.24
C ILE A 246 -7.00 -12.32 -17.67
N LEU A 247 -7.38 -12.56 -18.93
CA LEU A 247 -8.65 -12.04 -19.45
C LEU A 247 -9.82 -12.87 -18.91
N LYS A 248 -10.68 -12.21 -18.14
CA LYS A 248 -11.99 -12.71 -17.70
C LYS A 248 -13.09 -11.81 -18.24
N GLU A 249 -14.18 -12.39 -18.72
CA GLU A 249 -15.31 -11.64 -19.30
C GLU A 249 -16.62 -12.33 -18.95
N MET A 250 -17.58 -11.53 -18.47
CA MET A 250 -18.93 -11.98 -18.19
C MET A 250 -19.78 -12.00 -19.46
N ARG A 251 -20.61 -13.03 -19.59
CA ARG A 251 -21.58 -13.18 -20.68
C ARG A 251 -22.91 -13.74 -20.15
N PRO A 252 -24.03 -13.56 -20.86
CA PRO A 252 -25.32 -14.15 -20.46
C PRO A 252 -25.25 -15.69 -20.37
N GLY A 253 -26.02 -16.26 -19.43
CA GLY A 253 -26.19 -17.71 -19.28
C GLY A 253 -25.19 -18.41 -18.34
N LEU A 254 -24.26 -17.66 -17.73
CA LEU A 254 -23.34 -18.21 -16.73
C LEU A 254 -24.05 -18.40 -15.39
N LYS A 255 -23.61 -19.39 -14.61
CA LYS A 255 -24.03 -19.57 -13.22
C LYS A 255 -23.13 -18.76 -12.32
N VAL A 256 -23.73 -17.94 -11.46
CA VAL A 256 -23.05 -17.19 -10.41
C VAL A 256 -23.06 -18.03 -9.14
N ILE A 257 -21.88 -18.29 -8.60
CA ILE A 257 -21.65 -19.22 -7.49
C ILE A 257 -20.87 -18.50 -6.41
N VAL A 258 -21.25 -18.70 -5.16
CA VAL A 258 -20.42 -18.35 -4.01
C VAL A 258 -19.66 -19.58 -3.55
N ILE A 259 -18.37 -19.38 -3.23
CA ILE A 259 -17.52 -20.37 -2.58
C ILE A 259 -16.91 -19.82 -1.29
N GLY A 260 -16.58 -20.72 -0.36
CA GLY A 260 -15.86 -20.40 0.88
C GLY A 260 -16.77 -20.15 2.09
N GLY A 261 -16.56 -19.04 2.78
CA GLY A 261 -17.19 -18.70 4.06
C GLY A 261 -18.72 -18.53 4.01
N ARG A 262 -19.37 -18.65 5.16
CA ARG A 262 -20.82 -18.42 5.31
C ARG A 262 -21.12 -16.95 5.62
N THR A 263 -22.31 -16.52 5.24
CA THR A 263 -22.83 -15.15 5.38
C THR A 263 -23.50 -14.97 6.75
N GLY A 264 -23.08 -13.98 7.51
CA GLY A 264 -23.67 -13.58 8.80
C GLY A 264 -23.79 -12.06 8.93
N ARG A 265 -24.18 -11.57 10.10
CA ARG A 265 -24.21 -10.13 10.39
C ARG A 265 -22.83 -9.54 10.68
N ASP A 266 -21.90 -9.73 9.75
CA ASP A 266 -20.52 -9.26 9.87
C ASP A 266 -20.30 -8.04 8.98
N GLY A 267 -19.64 -6.99 9.51
CA GLY A 267 -19.26 -5.80 8.75
C GLY A 267 -20.40 -5.07 8.05
N LEU A 268 -21.64 -5.24 8.52
CA LEU A 268 -22.78 -4.51 7.98
C LEU A 268 -22.51 -3.02 8.16
N LYS A 269 -22.47 -2.27 7.04
CA LYS A 269 -22.15 -0.83 6.99
C LYS A 269 -20.66 -0.49 7.17
N GLY A 270 -19.75 -1.45 6.96
CA GLY A 270 -18.29 -1.24 7.02
C GLY A 270 -17.78 -0.20 6.02
N ALA A 271 -18.24 -0.25 4.76
CA ALA A 271 -17.88 0.77 3.75
C ALA A 271 -18.32 2.20 4.13
N THR A 272 -19.51 2.35 4.72
CA THR A 272 -20.02 3.66 5.18
C THR A 272 -19.32 4.12 6.46
N PHE A 273 -18.93 3.20 7.34
CA PHE A 273 -18.17 3.45 8.57
C PHE A 273 -16.76 3.97 8.25
N SER A 274 -16.03 3.30 7.35
CA SER A 274 -14.69 3.73 6.88
C SER A 274 -14.69 5.03 6.07
N SER A 275 -15.87 5.54 5.71
CA SER A 275 -16.06 6.82 5.02
C SER A 275 -16.43 7.98 5.97
N ALA A 276 -16.30 7.79 7.29
CA ALA A 276 -16.62 8.77 8.32
C ALA A 276 -15.45 8.98 9.31
N ALA A 277 -15.53 10.07 10.08
CA ALA A 277 -14.56 10.37 11.14
C ALA A 277 -14.68 9.40 12.32
N LEU A 278 -13.58 9.18 13.04
CA LEU A 278 -13.62 8.53 14.35
C LEU A 278 -13.90 9.55 15.46
N ASP A 279 -14.64 9.12 16.47
CA ASP A 279 -15.02 9.89 17.65
C ASP A 279 -15.08 9.02 18.91
N GLU A 280 -15.46 9.62 20.04
CA GLU A 280 -15.58 8.94 21.34
C GLU A 280 -16.62 7.80 21.35
N ALA A 281 -17.64 7.85 20.49
CA ALA A 281 -18.71 6.85 20.45
C ALA A 281 -18.38 5.66 19.52
N SER A 282 -17.42 5.83 18.61
CA SER A 282 -17.07 4.86 17.56
C SER A 282 -16.72 3.47 18.13
N HIS A 283 -16.01 3.41 19.26
CA HIS A 283 -15.67 2.14 19.91
C HIS A 283 -16.90 1.36 20.44
N GLU A 284 -17.90 2.04 20.97
CA GLU A 284 -19.11 1.39 21.51
C GLU A 284 -20.10 1.01 20.40
N GLU A 285 -20.26 1.86 19.39
CA GLU A 285 -21.24 1.66 18.32
C GLU A 285 -20.79 0.62 17.27
N ASP A 286 -19.49 0.58 16.95
CA ASP A 286 -19.00 -0.08 15.74
C ASP A 286 -18.10 -1.30 16.01
N PHE A 287 -17.83 -1.65 17.27
CA PHE A 287 -17.09 -2.89 17.62
C PHE A 287 -17.71 -4.15 16.98
N THR A 288 -19.04 -4.18 16.85
CA THR A 288 -19.75 -5.30 16.24
C THR A 288 -19.54 -5.43 14.72
N ALA A 289 -19.01 -4.39 14.07
CA ALA A 289 -18.70 -4.41 12.65
C ALA A 289 -17.37 -5.13 12.34
N VAL A 290 -16.45 -5.25 13.30
CA VAL A 290 -15.13 -5.86 13.05
C VAL A 290 -15.19 -7.38 13.21
N GLN A 291 -15.07 -8.11 12.09
CA GLN A 291 -15.04 -9.57 12.09
C GLN A 291 -13.62 -10.11 12.32
N ILE A 292 -13.52 -11.26 12.99
CA ILE A 292 -12.30 -12.08 12.99
C ILE A 292 -12.31 -12.99 11.75
N GLY A 293 -11.20 -12.98 11.00
CA GLY A 293 -11.02 -13.83 9.83
C GLY A 293 -10.69 -15.29 10.19
N ASN A 294 -10.92 -16.18 9.22
CA ASN A 294 -10.67 -17.61 9.28
C ASN A 294 -9.73 -18.07 8.14
N PRO A 295 -8.40 -17.92 8.30
CA PRO A 295 -7.44 -18.23 7.23
C PRO A 295 -7.47 -19.70 6.78
N ILE A 296 -7.96 -20.63 7.61
CA ILE A 296 -8.07 -22.04 7.21
C ILE A 296 -9.20 -22.24 6.19
N GLU A 297 -10.29 -21.48 6.29
CA GLU A 297 -11.36 -21.51 5.28
C GLU A 297 -10.89 -20.89 3.97
N GLU A 298 -10.15 -19.78 4.05
CA GLU A 298 -9.60 -19.14 2.87
C GLU A 298 -8.54 -20.02 2.19
N LYS A 299 -7.71 -20.73 2.94
CA LYS A 299 -6.72 -21.66 2.38
C LYS A 299 -7.38 -22.79 1.58
N LYS A 300 -8.48 -23.37 2.10
CA LYS A 300 -9.26 -24.38 1.37
C LYS A 300 -9.83 -23.81 0.07
N THR A 301 -10.33 -22.57 0.14
CA THR A 301 -10.87 -21.84 -1.03
C THR A 301 -9.78 -21.53 -2.06
N LEU A 302 -8.59 -21.12 -1.61
CA LEU A 302 -7.41 -20.90 -2.46
C LEU A 302 -7.05 -22.18 -3.22
N ASP A 303 -6.88 -23.31 -2.53
CA ASP A 303 -6.47 -24.57 -3.16
C ASP A 303 -7.53 -25.05 -4.18
N PHE A 304 -8.81 -24.85 -3.87
CA PHE A 304 -9.90 -25.08 -4.81
C PHE A 304 -9.80 -24.20 -6.07
N ILE A 305 -9.56 -22.89 -5.93
CA ILE A 305 -9.48 -21.95 -7.07
C ILE A 305 -8.31 -22.31 -7.98
N MET A 306 -7.14 -22.62 -7.41
CA MET A 306 -5.95 -22.97 -8.19
C MET A 306 -6.21 -24.17 -9.11
N GLU A 307 -6.79 -25.24 -8.57
CA GLU A 307 -7.09 -26.46 -9.34
C GLU A 307 -8.27 -26.25 -10.31
N ALA A 308 -9.26 -25.41 -9.95
CA ALA A 308 -10.37 -25.07 -10.84
C ALA A 308 -9.90 -24.26 -12.07
N ARG A 309 -8.98 -23.31 -11.88
CA ARG A 309 -8.33 -22.55 -12.97
C ARG A 309 -7.53 -23.49 -13.87
N GLU A 310 -6.69 -24.36 -13.31
CA GLU A 310 -5.87 -25.31 -14.08
C GLU A 310 -6.71 -26.25 -14.96
N ARG A 311 -7.94 -26.58 -14.52
CA ARG A 311 -8.89 -27.38 -15.30
C ARG A 311 -9.74 -26.56 -16.28
N GLY A 312 -9.54 -25.24 -16.35
CA GLY A 312 -10.27 -24.33 -17.24
C GLY A 312 -11.75 -24.16 -16.87
N LEU A 313 -12.10 -24.29 -15.60
CA LEU A 313 -13.49 -24.29 -15.13
C LEU A 313 -14.03 -22.90 -14.77
N ILE A 314 -13.14 -21.93 -14.55
CA ILE A 314 -13.48 -20.56 -14.15
C ILE A 314 -13.60 -19.67 -15.38
N VAL A 315 -14.76 -19.01 -15.54
CA VAL A 315 -14.95 -17.98 -16.58
C VAL A 315 -14.64 -16.60 -16.02
N PHE A 316 -15.08 -16.33 -14.80
CA PHE A 316 -14.86 -15.08 -14.07
C PHE A 316 -14.80 -15.38 -12.58
N ILE A 317 -13.98 -14.62 -11.83
CA ILE A 317 -13.90 -14.69 -10.38
C ILE A 317 -13.66 -13.28 -9.82
N THR A 318 -14.16 -13.01 -8.63
CA THR A 318 -13.87 -11.81 -7.85
C THR A 318 -14.02 -12.10 -6.36
N ASP A 319 -13.38 -11.29 -5.52
CA ASP A 319 -13.51 -11.37 -4.08
C ASP A 319 -14.86 -10.85 -3.57
N CYS A 320 -15.25 -11.27 -2.37
CA CYS A 320 -16.30 -10.61 -1.58
C CYS A 320 -15.66 -9.79 -0.45
N GLY A 321 -15.44 -8.50 -0.69
CA GLY A 321 -15.01 -7.52 0.31
C GLY A 321 -16.15 -6.62 0.81
N ALA A 322 -15.87 -5.31 0.81
CA ALA A 322 -16.81 -4.26 1.20
C ALA A 322 -18.11 -4.33 0.39
N GLY A 323 -19.26 -4.29 1.06
CA GLY A 323 -20.57 -4.49 0.43
C GLY A 323 -20.92 -5.91 0.00
N GLY A 324 -20.07 -6.91 0.27
CA GLY A 324 -20.42 -8.32 0.14
C GLY A 324 -20.87 -8.73 -1.27
N PHE A 325 -21.98 -9.47 -1.35
CA PHE A 325 -22.54 -9.90 -2.64
C PHE A 325 -23.04 -8.73 -3.49
N SER A 326 -23.43 -7.61 -2.87
CA SER A 326 -23.83 -6.41 -3.60
C SER A 326 -22.71 -5.88 -4.48
N SER A 327 -21.49 -5.77 -3.95
CA SER A 327 -20.33 -5.37 -4.76
C SER A 327 -19.88 -6.50 -5.67
N ALA A 328 -19.58 -7.67 -5.11
CA ALA A 328 -18.97 -8.77 -5.87
C ALA A 328 -19.84 -9.25 -7.03
N ALA A 329 -21.11 -9.56 -6.77
CA ALA A 329 -22.03 -9.99 -7.82
C ALA A 329 -22.58 -8.81 -8.63
N GLY A 330 -22.75 -7.62 -8.03
CA GLY A 330 -23.20 -6.42 -8.75
C GLY A 330 -22.20 -5.95 -9.80
N GLU A 331 -20.92 -5.89 -9.46
CA GLU A 331 -19.83 -5.54 -10.40
C GLU A 331 -19.66 -6.62 -11.46
N MET A 332 -19.68 -7.90 -11.08
CA MET A 332 -19.66 -9.02 -12.02
C MET A 332 -20.82 -8.95 -13.01
N LEU A 333 -22.01 -8.56 -12.57
CA LEU A 333 -23.20 -8.46 -13.41
C LEU A 333 -23.41 -7.07 -14.01
N SER A 334 -22.48 -6.12 -13.83
CA SER A 334 -22.66 -4.70 -14.18
C SER A 334 -23.00 -4.49 -15.66
N VAL A 335 -22.39 -5.29 -16.55
CA VAL A 335 -22.63 -5.21 -18.01
C VAL A 335 -23.80 -6.09 -18.45
N THR A 336 -23.89 -7.31 -17.95
CA THR A 336 -24.86 -8.32 -18.44
C THR A 336 -26.24 -8.14 -17.81
N GLY A 337 -26.31 -7.73 -16.55
CA GLY A 337 -27.47 -7.97 -15.70
C GLY A 337 -27.51 -9.43 -15.23
N GLY A 338 -28.45 -9.72 -14.33
CA GLY A 338 -28.67 -11.07 -13.83
C GLY A 338 -29.53 -11.13 -12.59
N GLU A 339 -29.76 -12.36 -12.13
CA GLU A 339 -30.60 -12.66 -10.97
C GLU A 339 -29.79 -13.33 -9.87
N ILE A 340 -29.94 -12.82 -8.64
CA ILE A 340 -29.37 -13.35 -7.41
C ILE A 340 -30.50 -13.81 -6.47
N PHE A 341 -30.37 -15.01 -5.91
CA PHE A 341 -31.37 -15.62 -5.03
C PHE A 341 -30.81 -15.78 -3.61
N LEU A 342 -31.23 -14.92 -2.70
CA LEU A 342 -30.71 -14.88 -1.32
C LEU A 342 -31.07 -16.11 -0.50
N ASP A 343 -32.13 -16.83 -0.86
CA ASP A 343 -32.51 -18.11 -0.24
C ASP A 343 -31.42 -19.18 -0.37
N ASN A 344 -30.53 -19.03 -1.37
CA ASN A 344 -29.43 -19.95 -1.62
C ASN A 344 -28.15 -19.54 -0.86
N ALA A 345 -28.06 -18.33 -0.31
CA ALA A 345 -26.85 -17.89 0.37
C ALA A 345 -26.60 -18.77 1.62
N PRO A 346 -25.39 -19.35 1.80
CA PRO A 346 -25.08 -20.12 2.99
C PRO A 346 -25.02 -19.17 4.19
N LEU A 347 -25.86 -19.37 5.21
CA LEU A 347 -25.96 -18.49 6.37
C LEU A 347 -25.27 -19.06 7.62
N LYS A 348 -24.66 -18.20 8.43
CA LYS A 348 -24.15 -18.51 9.79
C LYS A 348 -25.29 -18.70 10.78
N GLU A 349 -26.29 -17.81 10.71
CA GLU A 349 -27.50 -17.87 11.52
C GLU A 349 -28.77 -17.63 10.68
N PRO A 350 -29.93 -18.20 11.07
CA PRO A 350 -31.20 -17.90 10.41
C PRO A 350 -31.72 -16.50 10.79
N GLY A 351 -32.58 -15.93 9.95
CA GLY A 351 -33.34 -14.73 10.26
C GLY A 351 -32.69 -13.40 9.88
N LEU A 352 -31.66 -13.43 9.03
CA LEU A 352 -31.18 -12.22 8.36
C LEU A 352 -32.24 -11.68 7.40
N ILE A 353 -32.37 -10.36 7.35
CA ILE A 353 -33.21 -9.67 6.35
C ILE A 353 -32.43 -9.47 5.04
N SER A 354 -33.13 -9.09 3.97
CA SER A 354 -32.60 -9.15 2.61
C SER A 354 -31.31 -8.35 2.40
N TRP A 355 -31.26 -7.11 2.89
CA TRP A 355 -30.07 -6.29 2.76
C TRP A 355 -28.92 -6.79 3.64
N GLU A 356 -29.22 -7.37 4.82
CA GLU A 356 -28.18 -7.98 5.67
C GLU A 356 -27.49 -9.15 4.95
N ILE A 357 -28.24 -10.02 4.26
CA ILE A 357 -27.64 -11.12 3.50
C ILE A 357 -26.82 -10.58 2.31
N PHE A 358 -27.38 -9.62 1.57
CA PHE A 358 -26.78 -9.17 0.32
C PHE A 358 -25.53 -8.30 0.53
N LEU A 359 -25.51 -7.47 1.58
CA LEU A 359 -24.40 -6.55 1.88
C LEU A 359 -23.45 -7.02 2.98
N SER A 360 -23.73 -8.16 3.62
CA SER A 360 -22.84 -8.74 4.62
C SER A 360 -21.40 -8.80 4.10
N GLU A 361 -20.46 -8.31 4.90
CA GLU A 361 -19.03 -8.29 4.62
C GLU A 361 -18.33 -9.49 5.28
N SER A 362 -19.07 -10.60 5.44
CA SER A 362 -18.49 -11.85 5.94
C SER A 362 -17.24 -12.24 5.13
N GLN A 363 -16.19 -12.63 5.85
CA GLN A 363 -14.89 -12.92 5.26
C GLN A 363 -14.82 -14.29 4.54
N GLU A 364 -13.69 -14.54 3.86
CA GLU A 364 -13.35 -15.80 3.18
C GLU A 364 -14.31 -16.23 2.07
N ARG A 365 -15.00 -15.29 1.42
CA ARG A 365 -15.93 -15.55 0.32
C ARG A 365 -15.37 -15.06 -1.01
N MET A 366 -15.60 -15.85 -2.05
CA MET A 366 -15.35 -15.48 -3.44
C MET A 366 -16.60 -15.74 -4.27
N VAL A 367 -16.83 -14.93 -5.31
CA VAL A 367 -17.89 -15.19 -6.30
C VAL A 367 -17.24 -15.62 -7.61
N ILE A 368 -17.71 -16.74 -8.16
CA ILE A 368 -17.24 -17.27 -9.45
C ILE A 368 -18.40 -17.37 -10.43
N ALA A 369 -18.11 -17.15 -11.72
CA ALA A 369 -19.00 -17.45 -12.83
C ALA A 369 -18.47 -18.64 -13.63
N VAL A 370 -19.35 -19.60 -13.91
CA VAL A 370 -19.00 -20.83 -14.63
C VAL A 370 -20.10 -21.24 -15.62
N GLU A 371 -19.75 -22.11 -16.55
CA GLU A 371 -20.70 -22.75 -17.45
C GLU A 371 -21.51 -23.83 -16.70
N GLU A 372 -22.80 -23.96 -17.04
CA GLU A 372 -23.68 -24.93 -16.38
C GLU A 372 -23.19 -26.38 -16.53
N LYS A 373 -22.57 -26.71 -17.67
CA LYS A 373 -22.01 -28.04 -17.95
C LYS A 373 -20.86 -28.44 -17.01
N ASP A 374 -20.18 -27.45 -16.43
CA ASP A 374 -18.96 -27.65 -15.63
C ASP A 374 -19.29 -27.81 -14.13
N LEU A 375 -20.52 -27.47 -13.71
CA LEU A 375 -20.99 -27.59 -12.32
C LEU A 375 -20.72 -28.96 -11.66
N PRO A 376 -20.93 -30.12 -12.30
CA PRO A 376 -20.68 -31.41 -11.66
C PRO A 376 -19.21 -31.60 -11.28
N GLU A 377 -18.28 -31.14 -12.12
CA GLU A 377 -16.85 -31.24 -11.85
C GLU A 377 -16.42 -30.25 -10.77
N LEU A 378 -16.93 -29.01 -10.80
CA LEU A 378 -16.71 -28.05 -9.71
C LEU A 378 -17.19 -28.57 -8.36
N ARG A 379 -18.37 -29.21 -8.28
CA ARG A 379 -18.88 -29.77 -7.02
C ARG A 379 -17.97 -30.85 -6.46
N LYS A 380 -17.50 -31.76 -7.31
CA LYS A 380 -16.53 -32.79 -6.91
C LYS A 380 -15.23 -32.19 -6.39
N LEU A 381 -14.81 -31.07 -6.99
CA LEU A 381 -13.63 -30.34 -6.54
C LEU A 381 -13.84 -29.67 -5.18
N ALA A 382 -15.00 -29.03 -4.99
CA ALA A 382 -15.39 -28.42 -3.72
C ALA A 382 -15.43 -29.46 -2.59
N ASP A 383 -15.98 -30.65 -2.85
CA ASP A 383 -15.97 -31.77 -1.91
C ASP A 383 -14.54 -32.24 -1.56
N THR A 384 -13.62 -32.20 -2.52
CA THR A 384 -12.22 -32.62 -2.35
C THR A 384 -11.46 -31.68 -1.41
N PHE A 385 -11.61 -30.36 -1.63
CA PHE A 385 -10.94 -29.34 -0.82
C PHE A 385 -11.75 -28.92 0.42
N GLN A 386 -12.95 -29.46 0.60
CA GLN A 386 -13.86 -29.15 1.71
C GLN A 386 -14.22 -27.64 1.77
N THR A 387 -14.46 -27.06 0.59
CA THR A 387 -14.96 -25.68 0.40
C THR A 387 -16.47 -25.74 0.15
N GLU A 388 -17.25 -24.89 0.80
CA GLU A 388 -18.67 -24.77 0.48
C GLU A 388 -18.86 -24.15 -0.90
N LEU A 389 -19.84 -24.64 -1.66
CA LEU A 389 -20.15 -24.16 -3.01
C LEU A 389 -21.66 -24.11 -3.20
N THR A 390 -22.18 -22.91 -3.50
CA THR A 390 -23.62 -22.72 -3.75
C THR A 390 -23.88 -21.86 -4.96
N VAL A 391 -24.80 -22.31 -5.82
CA VAL A 391 -25.29 -21.50 -6.95
C VAL A 391 -26.18 -20.39 -6.39
N LEU A 392 -25.65 -19.18 -6.41
CA LEU A 392 -26.30 -17.98 -5.91
C LEU A 392 -27.25 -17.37 -6.95
N GLY A 393 -26.93 -17.52 -8.24
CA GLY A 393 -27.65 -16.84 -9.30
C GLY A 393 -27.20 -17.20 -10.71
N HIS A 394 -27.54 -16.33 -11.66
CA HIS A 394 -27.11 -16.44 -13.05
C HIS A 394 -27.09 -15.09 -13.76
N SER A 395 -26.25 -14.96 -14.79
CA SER A 395 -26.23 -13.79 -15.66
C SER A 395 -27.28 -13.89 -16.76
N ASP A 396 -27.88 -12.74 -17.10
CA ASP A 396 -28.79 -12.59 -18.23
C ASP A 396 -28.29 -11.49 -19.19
N ASP A 397 -29.12 -10.97 -20.09
CA ASP A 397 -28.77 -9.88 -21.03
C ASP A 397 -29.57 -8.59 -20.77
N THR A 398 -30.14 -8.45 -19.56
CA THR A 398 -31.08 -7.37 -19.27
C THR A 398 -30.40 -6.07 -18.85
N GLY A 399 -29.14 -6.11 -18.44
CA GLY A 399 -28.43 -4.95 -17.85
C GLY A 399 -28.99 -4.51 -16.48
N ILE A 400 -29.83 -5.33 -15.86
CA ILE A 400 -30.50 -5.03 -14.58
C ILE A 400 -30.01 -6.03 -13.52
N LEU A 401 -29.59 -5.52 -12.36
CA LEU A 401 -29.36 -6.32 -11.16
C LEU A 401 -30.70 -6.62 -10.49
N LYS A 402 -31.08 -7.90 -10.46
CA LYS A 402 -32.30 -8.38 -9.80
C LYS A 402 -31.93 -9.26 -8.61
N VAL A 403 -32.48 -8.95 -7.44
CA VAL A 403 -32.28 -9.75 -6.22
C VAL A 403 -33.61 -10.23 -5.71
N TRP A 404 -33.68 -11.54 -5.45
CA TRP A 404 -34.87 -12.24 -4.98
C TRP A 404 -34.64 -12.81 -3.58
N HIS A 405 -35.65 -12.72 -2.71
CA HIS A 405 -35.63 -13.34 -1.38
C HIS A 405 -37.02 -13.85 -1.01
N ASN A 406 -37.15 -15.14 -0.68
CA ASN A 406 -38.43 -15.81 -0.42
C ASN A 406 -39.45 -15.64 -1.55
N GLY A 407 -38.98 -15.61 -2.79
CA GLY A 407 -39.80 -15.43 -4.00
C GLY A 407 -40.29 -14.00 -4.27
N GLU A 408 -39.90 -13.02 -3.46
CA GLU A 408 -40.20 -11.60 -3.70
C GLU A 408 -38.97 -10.89 -4.31
N LEU A 409 -39.20 -10.01 -5.29
CA LEU A 409 -38.16 -9.17 -5.90
C LEU A 409 -37.85 -8.01 -4.94
N VAL A 410 -36.70 -8.07 -4.28
CA VAL A 410 -36.31 -7.12 -3.23
C VAL A 410 -35.39 -6.01 -3.72
N CYS A 411 -34.75 -6.18 -4.88
CA CYS A 411 -33.93 -5.17 -5.54
C CYS A 411 -34.04 -5.34 -7.06
N SER A 412 -34.24 -4.23 -7.76
CA SER A 412 -34.26 -4.17 -9.23
C SER A 412 -33.65 -2.84 -9.69
N LEU A 413 -32.35 -2.83 -9.89
CA LEU A 413 -31.58 -1.63 -10.24
C LEU A 413 -30.97 -1.77 -11.64
N ASP A 414 -31.11 -0.71 -12.44
CA ASP A 414 -30.44 -0.58 -13.73
C ASP A 414 -28.96 -0.25 -13.48
N ASN A 415 -28.07 -1.12 -13.95
CA ASN A 415 -26.63 -0.99 -13.70
C ASN A 415 -26.05 0.28 -14.33
N SER A 416 -26.65 0.78 -15.42
CA SER A 416 -26.22 2.03 -16.06
C SER A 416 -26.41 3.26 -15.16
N LYS A 417 -27.37 3.21 -14.24
CA LYS A 417 -27.62 4.27 -13.24
C LYS A 417 -26.92 3.98 -11.92
N LEU A 418 -26.82 2.71 -11.51
CA LEU A 418 -26.21 2.32 -10.24
C LEU A 418 -24.73 2.72 -10.16
N HIS A 419 -23.99 2.68 -11.27
CA HIS A 419 -22.56 2.98 -11.26
C HIS A 419 -22.19 4.43 -11.62
N ASP A 420 -23.17 5.30 -11.88
CA ASP A 420 -23.00 6.72 -12.26
C ASP A 420 -23.29 7.65 -11.06
N ALA A 421 -22.40 7.63 -10.06
CA ALA A 421 -22.54 8.45 -8.87
C ALA A 421 -22.27 9.95 -9.18
N PRO A 422 -22.91 10.89 -8.47
CA PRO A 422 -22.70 12.33 -8.69
C PRO A 422 -21.24 12.77 -8.46
N ILE A 423 -20.71 13.57 -9.38
CA ILE A 423 -19.35 14.14 -9.28
C ILE A 423 -19.31 15.27 -8.24
N LYS A 424 -18.41 15.15 -7.25
CA LYS A 424 -18.16 16.19 -6.24
C LYS A 424 -17.42 17.39 -6.88
N LYS A 425 -17.74 18.60 -6.40
CA LYS A 425 -17.02 19.83 -6.75
C LYS A 425 -16.35 20.36 -5.49
N LEU A 426 -15.03 20.46 -5.50
CA LEU A 426 -14.22 20.78 -4.33
C LEU A 426 -13.29 21.96 -4.59
N GLU A 427 -12.91 22.66 -3.53
CA GLU A 427 -11.87 23.68 -3.55
C GLU A 427 -10.67 23.18 -2.75
N SER A 428 -9.46 23.45 -3.24
CA SER A 428 -8.23 23.14 -2.51
C SER A 428 -7.22 24.27 -2.60
N VAL A 429 -6.42 24.41 -1.54
CA VAL A 429 -5.42 25.47 -1.40
C VAL A 429 -4.14 24.87 -0.83
N PHE A 430 -3.00 25.20 -1.42
CA PHE A 430 -1.69 24.85 -0.88
C PHE A 430 -0.82 26.08 -0.70
N THR A 431 -0.13 26.16 0.45
CA THR A 431 0.86 27.19 0.73
C THR A 431 2.16 26.50 1.14
N PRO A 432 3.22 26.56 0.30
CA PRO A 432 4.49 25.93 0.62
C PRO A 432 5.09 26.44 1.94
N GLY A 433 5.74 25.55 2.69
CA GLY A 433 6.55 25.91 3.84
C GLY A 433 7.80 26.71 3.45
N LYS A 434 8.58 27.16 4.44
CA LYS A 434 9.92 27.73 4.18
C LYS A 434 10.91 26.60 3.89
N GLY A 435 11.81 26.82 2.93
CA GLY A 435 12.90 25.90 2.61
C GLY A 435 14.25 26.62 2.56
N LEU A 436 14.92 26.73 3.70
CA LEU A 436 16.20 27.43 3.84
C LEU A 436 17.38 26.45 3.73
N THR A 437 18.39 26.83 2.96
CA THR A 437 19.67 26.11 2.82
C THR A 437 20.76 26.78 3.66
N GLY A 438 21.75 26.02 4.15
CA GLY A 438 22.90 26.59 4.87
C GLY A 438 22.56 27.05 6.29
N GLN A 439 21.54 26.46 6.89
CA GLN A 439 21.21 26.69 8.30
C GLN A 439 22.36 26.22 9.21
N PRO A 440 22.59 26.88 10.35
CA PRO A 440 23.57 26.39 11.33
C PRO A 440 23.15 25.00 11.84
N LEU A 441 24.01 24.00 11.63
CA LEU A 441 23.78 22.65 12.12
C LEU A 441 24.58 22.41 13.41
N PRO A 442 24.02 21.72 14.41
CA PRO A 442 24.73 21.36 15.63
C PRO A 442 25.67 20.18 15.38
N ASP A 443 26.93 20.47 15.05
CA ASP A 443 27.92 19.49 14.55
C ASP A 443 29.14 19.29 15.47
N LYS A 444 28.99 19.61 16.75
CA LYS A 444 30.10 19.55 17.73
C LYS A 444 30.45 18.14 18.18
N ASP A 445 29.46 17.26 18.27
CA ASP A 445 29.60 15.89 18.78
C ASP A 445 28.75 14.94 17.92
N LEU A 446 29.28 14.62 16.74
CA LEU A 446 28.57 13.80 15.76
C LEU A 446 28.50 12.32 16.17
N ASP A 447 29.40 11.85 17.04
CA ASP A 447 29.29 10.52 17.66
C ASP A 447 28.00 10.44 18.47
N LYS A 448 27.71 11.47 19.28
CA LYS A 448 26.48 11.54 20.05
C LYS A 448 25.24 11.72 19.17
N SER A 449 25.33 12.52 18.11
CA SER A 449 24.26 12.63 17.11
C SER A 449 23.96 11.27 16.46
N MET A 450 24.99 10.53 16.04
CA MET A 450 24.85 9.19 15.46
C MET A 450 24.18 8.20 16.43
N GLU A 451 24.60 8.19 17.70
CA GLU A 451 23.95 7.36 18.73
C GLU A 451 22.48 7.71 18.95
N THR A 452 22.13 8.99 18.84
CA THR A 452 20.76 9.48 19.05
C THR A 452 19.87 9.08 17.89
N ILE A 453 20.35 9.26 16.65
CA ILE A 453 19.67 8.87 15.41
C ILE A 453 19.48 7.34 15.37
N MET A 454 20.48 6.57 15.76
CA MET A 454 20.40 5.10 15.76
C MET A 454 19.37 4.54 16.76
N GLY A 455 18.99 5.33 17.78
CA GLY A 455 17.93 5.01 18.73
C GLY A 455 16.57 5.60 18.38
N ASP A 456 16.44 6.35 17.28
CA ASP A 456 15.19 6.98 16.87
C ASP A 456 14.28 5.97 16.17
N PHE A 457 12.97 6.07 16.42
CA PHE A 457 11.99 5.15 15.86
C PHE A 457 11.93 5.12 14.33
N ALA A 458 12.40 6.15 13.62
CA ALA A 458 12.55 6.11 12.15
C ALA A 458 13.65 5.14 11.70
N ILE A 459 14.64 4.84 12.55
CA ILE A 459 15.86 4.10 12.19
C ILE A 459 15.92 2.70 12.82
N VAL A 460 15.45 2.55 14.07
CA VAL A 460 15.62 1.32 14.86
C VAL A 460 15.13 0.06 14.14
N SER A 461 15.78 -1.07 14.45
CA SER A 461 15.53 -2.37 13.83
C SER A 461 14.08 -2.79 13.90
N ARG A 462 13.55 -3.25 12.75
CA ARG A 462 12.23 -3.90 12.66
C ARG A 462 12.27 -5.40 12.93
N GLU A 463 13.45 -5.94 13.25
CA GLU A 463 13.68 -7.38 13.46
C GLU A 463 12.67 -8.05 14.43
N PRO A 464 12.31 -7.48 15.60
CA PRO A 464 11.37 -8.13 16.51
C PRO A 464 10.00 -8.40 15.88
N ILE A 465 9.56 -7.54 14.96
CA ILE A 465 8.29 -7.67 14.24
C ILE A 465 8.45 -8.61 13.06
N ILE A 466 9.50 -8.42 12.25
CA ILE A 466 9.77 -9.26 11.07
C ILE A 466 9.79 -10.74 11.47
N ARG A 467 10.44 -11.09 12.60
CA ARG A 467 10.55 -12.47 13.11
C ARG A 467 9.23 -13.12 13.52
N GLU A 468 8.14 -12.36 13.63
CA GLU A 468 6.81 -12.93 13.88
C GLU A 468 6.28 -13.64 12.63
N TYR A 469 6.71 -13.22 11.44
CA TYR A 469 6.19 -13.71 10.16
C TYR A 469 7.01 -14.86 9.58
N ASP A 470 6.36 -15.67 8.75
CA ASP A 470 7.06 -16.62 7.90
C ASP A 470 7.66 -15.89 6.68
N HIS A 471 8.88 -16.26 6.30
CA HIS A 471 9.60 -15.74 5.12
C HIS A 471 10.09 -16.83 4.17
N GLU A 472 9.77 -18.10 4.46
CA GLU A 472 10.39 -19.30 3.90
C GLU A 472 9.38 -20.25 3.27
N VAL A 473 8.11 -20.19 3.68
CA VAL A 473 7.04 -21.01 3.15
C VAL A 473 6.93 -20.81 1.65
N GLN A 474 6.61 -21.89 0.92
CA GLN A 474 6.75 -22.05 -0.53
C GLN A 474 8.19 -22.18 -1.04
N GLY A 475 9.22 -21.86 -0.25
CA GLY A 475 10.62 -22.12 -0.55
C GLY A 475 11.20 -21.27 -1.69
N ASN A 476 10.60 -20.11 -1.97
CA ASN A 476 10.91 -19.27 -3.13
C ASN A 476 11.56 -17.92 -2.79
N THR A 477 11.68 -17.52 -1.51
CA THR A 477 12.31 -16.24 -1.15
C THR A 477 13.83 -16.29 -1.28
N ILE A 478 14.38 -15.62 -2.30
CA ILE A 478 15.83 -15.51 -2.55
C ILE A 478 16.44 -14.46 -1.64
N LEU A 479 15.91 -13.23 -1.70
CA LEU A 479 16.34 -12.11 -0.86
C LEU A 479 15.28 -11.87 0.22
N LYS A 480 15.64 -12.20 1.46
CA LYS A 480 14.79 -12.13 2.66
C LYS A 480 14.93 -10.77 3.32
N PRO A 481 13.93 -10.32 4.11
CA PRO A 481 13.99 -9.01 4.77
C PRO A 481 15.15 -8.85 5.78
N LEU A 482 15.73 -9.94 6.28
CA LEU A 482 16.92 -9.91 7.15
C LEU A 482 18.07 -10.74 6.58
N ALA A 483 19.29 -10.22 6.69
CA ALA A 483 20.51 -10.83 6.17
C ALA A 483 21.68 -10.82 7.16
N GLY A 484 22.88 -11.15 6.67
CA GLY A 484 24.08 -11.30 7.48
C GLY A 484 24.15 -12.64 8.22
N ALA A 485 25.28 -12.91 8.87
CA ALA A 485 25.56 -14.19 9.53
C ALA A 485 24.59 -14.52 10.69
N GLN A 486 23.95 -13.49 11.25
CA GLN A 486 22.97 -13.60 12.33
C GLN A 486 21.53 -13.38 11.85
N SER A 487 21.33 -13.15 10.54
CA SER A 487 20.02 -12.90 9.94
C SER A 487 19.28 -11.76 10.66
N ASP A 488 19.97 -10.63 10.84
CA ASP A 488 19.54 -9.47 11.60
C ASP A 488 20.09 -8.14 11.04
N ALA A 489 20.59 -8.12 9.80
CA ALA A 489 20.90 -6.89 9.06
C ALA A 489 19.74 -6.56 8.09
N PRO A 490 19.40 -5.28 7.89
CA PRO A 490 18.28 -4.88 7.04
C PRO A 490 18.59 -5.09 5.56
N GLN A 491 17.57 -4.98 4.70
CA GLN A 491 17.65 -5.10 3.25
C GLN A 491 16.74 -4.06 2.60
N ASP A 492 17.11 -3.56 1.42
CA ASP A 492 16.36 -2.56 0.65
C ASP A 492 15.06 -3.10 0.03
N GLY A 493 15.02 -4.41 -0.23
CA GLY A 493 13.94 -5.04 -0.98
C GLY A 493 14.00 -6.55 -0.88
N SER A 494 13.08 -7.21 -1.59
CA SER A 494 12.93 -8.66 -1.53
C SER A 494 12.85 -9.24 -2.94
N VAL A 495 13.34 -10.45 -3.13
CA VAL A 495 13.33 -11.15 -4.43
C VAL A 495 12.78 -12.54 -4.24
N VAL A 496 11.76 -12.89 -5.02
CA VAL A 496 11.08 -14.18 -4.99
C VAL A 496 11.24 -14.89 -6.32
N ASP A 497 11.63 -16.16 -6.23
CA ASP A 497 11.69 -17.08 -7.36
C ASP A 497 10.28 -17.44 -7.85
N ILE A 498 10.13 -17.67 -9.15
CA ILE A 498 8.84 -17.94 -9.78
C ILE A 498 8.88 -19.29 -10.48
N ASP A 499 8.11 -20.24 -9.94
CA ASP A 499 7.99 -21.57 -10.53
C ASP A 499 7.51 -21.49 -12.00
N GLY A 500 8.23 -22.18 -12.88
CA GLY A 500 7.99 -22.15 -14.32
C GLY A 500 8.69 -21.02 -15.10
N SER A 501 9.50 -20.17 -14.45
CA SER A 501 10.33 -19.15 -15.09
C SER A 501 11.80 -19.24 -14.67
N ASP A 502 12.71 -18.79 -15.53
CA ASP A 502 14.12 -18.55 -15.15
C ASP A 502 14.33 -17.15 -14.54
N LYS A 503 13.23 -16.37 -14.41
CA LYS A 503 13.22 -15.00 -13.91
C LYS A 503 12.55 -14.94 -12.54
N CYS A 504 12.90 -13.91 -11.78
CA CYS A 504 12.35 -13.66 -10.46
C CYS A 504 11.52 -12.36 -10.44
N MET A 505 10.76 -12.18 -9.37
CA MET A 505 10.05 -10.94 -9.07
C MET A 505 10.70 -10.27 -7.86
N ALA A 506 11.01 -8.98 -7.98
CA ALA A 506 11.42 -8.15 -6.86
C ALA A 506 10.24 -7.34 -6.32
N MET A 507 10.28 -7.01 -5.03
CA MET A 507 9.30 -6.16 -4.33
C MET A 507 10.04 -5.16 -3.45
N ALA A 508 9.55 -3.91 -3.42
CA ALA A 508 10.01 -2.86 -2.50
C ALA A 508 8.87 -1.90 -2.18
N CYS A 509 9.00 -1.14 -1.09
CA CYS A 509 8.06 -0.11 -0.71
C CYS A 509 8.75 1.07 -0.03
N ALA A 510 8.19 2.27 -0.18
CA ALA A 510 8.71 3.50 0.41
C ALA A 510 7.57 4.38 0.93
N ILE A 511 7.83 5.15 1.98
CA ILE A 511 6.84 6.01 2.66
C ILE A 511 7.54 7.13 3.45
N LEU A 512 7.32 8.41 3.08
CA LEU A 512 8.03 9.58 3.64
C LEU A 512 7.08 10.62 4.28
N PRO A 513 6.27 10.26 5.30
CA PRO A 513 5.20 11.12 5.80
C PRO A 513 5.73 12.40 6.47
N GLU A 514 6.96 12.37 7.01
CA GLU A 514 7.60 13.55 7.62
C GLU A 514 7.80 14.68 6.60
N TRP A 515 8.16 14.34 5.36
CA TRP A 515 8.34 15.32 4.29
C TRP A 515 6.99 15.92 3.89
N GLY A 516 5.93 15.11 3.86
CA GLY A 516 4.56 15.50 3.51
C GLY A 516 3.96 16.58 4.42
N LYS A 517 4.45 16.73 5.65
CA LYS A 517 4.01 17.79 6.57
C LYS A 517 4.30 19.20 6.03
N THR A 518 5.39 19.35 5.28
CA THR A 518 5.89 20.65 4.81
C THR A 518 5.99 20.77 3.29
N ASP A 519 6.38 19.70 2.60
CA ASP A 519 6.55 19.65 1.15
C ASP A 519 5.99 18.32 0.58
N PRO A 520 4.67 18.25 0.31
CA PRO A 520 4.03 17.06 -0.25
C PRO A 520 4.50 16.75 -1.68
N TYR A 521 5.03 17.74 -2.41
CA TYR A 521 5.59 17.50 -3.73
C TYR A 521 6.91 16.73 -3.62
N ALA A 522 7.81 17.20 -2.74
CA ALA A 522 9.06 16.49 -2.44
C ALA A 522 8.81 15.08 -1.89
N MET A 523 7.83 14.91 -1.00
CA MET A 523 7.38 13.60 -0.53
C MET A 523 7.00 12.71 -1.71
N GLY A 524 6.12 13.16 -2.60
CA GLY A 524 5.66 12.36 -3.73
C GLY A 524 6.80 11.91 -4.65
N THR A 525 7.70 12.83 -5.07
CA THR A 525 8.84 12.44 -5.92
C THR A 525 9.86 11.55 -5.18
N GLY A 526 10.14 11.85 -3.91
CA GLY A 526 11.12 11.12 -3.11
C GLY A 526 10.67 9.69 -2.82
N THR A 527 9.40 9.50 -2.48
CA THR A 527 8.83 8.17 -2.21
C THR A 527 8.83 7.30 -3.47
N VAL A 528 8.53 7.86 -4.66
CA VAL A 528 8.64 7.10 -5.92
C VAL A 528 10.10 6.78 -6.25
N ASP A 529 11.02 7.75 -6.08
CA ASP A 529 12.46 7.54 -6.28
C ASP A 529 12.99 6.39 -5.42
N GLU A 530 12.69 6.41 -4.13
CA GLU A 530 13.16 5.40 -3.18
C GLU A 530 12.65 4.00 -3.56
N CYS A 531 11.35 3.85 -3.84
CA CYS A 531 10.79 2.56 -4.27
C CYS A 531 11.45 2.04 -5.56
N VAL A 532 11.61 2.89 -6.57
CA VAL A 532 12.27 2.52 -7.85
C VAL A 532 13.75 2.18 -7.62
N ARG A 533 14.45 2.99 -6.82
CA ARG A 533 15.85 2.79 -6.44
C ARG A 533 16.04 1.43 -5.79
N GLN A 534 15.28 1.14 -4.74
CA GLN A 534 15.34 -0.13 -4.01
C GLN A 534 15.07 -1.35 -4.93
N LEU A 535 14.08 -1.27 -5.81
CA LEU A 535 13.83 -2.33 -6.80
C LEU A 535 15.03 -2.60 -7.71
N ILE A 536 15.68 -1.54 -8.21
CA ILE A 536 16.84 -1.66 -9.10
C ILE A 536 18.07 -2.16 -8.33
N LEU A 537 18.25 -1.73 -7.07
CA LEU A 537 19.31 -2.20 -6.19
C LEU A 537 19.31 -3.72 -6.03
N VAL A 538 18.12 -4.30 -5.84
CA VAL A 538 17.94 -5.75 -5.68
C VAL A 538 17.88 -6.50 -7.02
N GLY A 539 18.12 -5.84 -8.15
CA GLY A 539 18.31 -6.47 -9.46
C GLY A 539 17.14 -6.38 -10.43
N SER A 540 16.11 -5.57 -10.15
CA SER A 540 15.03 -5.34 -11.11
C SER A 540 15.54 -4.64 -12.37
N ASN A 541 15.10 -5.12 -13.52
CA ASN A 541 15.29 -4.42 -14.78
C ASN A 541 14.58 -3.06 -14.73
N PRO A 542 15.29 -1.92 -14.91
CA PRO A 542 14.71 -0.58 -14.84
C PRO A 542 13.57 -0.35 -15.85
N ASP A 543 13.54 -1.10 -16.95
CA ASP A 543 12.48 -0.99 -17.95
C ASP A 543 11.26 -1.88 -17.66
N LYS A 544 11.30 -2.71 -16.60
CA LYS A 544 10.23 -3.65 -16.22
C LYS A 544 9.78 -3.50 -14.76
N ILE A 545 9.44 -2.28 -14.36
CA ILE A 545 8.92 -1.94 -13.04
C ILE A 545 7.47 -1.47 -13.17
N GLY A 546 6.58 -2.01 -12.33
CA GLY A 546 5.22 -1.54 -12.11
C GLY A 546 5.06 -1.00 -10.68
N LEU A 547 4.28 0.06 -10.52
CA LEU A 547 4.09 0.77 -9.25
C LEU A 547 2.64 0.70 -8.79
N LEU A 548 2.44 0.90 -7.49
CA LEU A 548 1.16 1.06 -6.83
C LEU A 548 1.07 2.38 -6.07
N ASP A 549 -0.08 3.05 -6.18
CA ASP A 549 -0.36 4.31 -5.52
C ASP A 549 -1.36 4.15 -4.36
N ASN A 550 -0.87 4.14 -3.12
CA ASN A 550 -1.71 4.02 -1.93
C ASN A 550 -1.70 5.31 -1.12
N PHE A 551 -2.86 5.94 -0.94
CA PHE A 551 -3.00 7.21 -0.24
C PHE A 551 -3.77 7.08 1.07
N CYS A 552 -3.27 7.74 2.12
CA CYS A 552 -4.00 7.97 3.35
C CYS A 552 -3.98 9.46 3.68
N MET A 553 -5.14 10.02 4.00
CA MET A 553 -5.26 11.42 4.44
C MET A 553 -6.40 11.55 5.46
N GLY A 554 -6.31 12.58 6.30
CA GLY A 554 -7.39 13.01 7.19
C GLY A 554 -8.64 13.50 6.46
N ASN A 555 -9.16 14.66 6.83
CA ASN A 555 -10.41 15.18 6.29
C ASN A 555 -10.25 15.69 4.84
N PRO A 556 -10.84 15.02 3.82
CA PRO A 556 -10.74 15.47 2.43
C PRO A 556 -11.57 16.72 2.12
N GLU A 557 -12.41 17.17 3.04
CA GLU A 557 -13.20 18.39 2.92
C GLU A 557 -12.47 19.64 3.42
N ASP A 558 -11.35 19.51 4.13
CA ASP A 558 -10.47 20.66 4.42
C ASP A 558 -9.67 21.01 3.15
N PRO A 559 -9.86 22.22 2.57
CA PRO A 559 -9.16 22.63 1.36
C PRO A 559 -7.63 22.56 1.47
N ARG A 560 -7.07 22.67 2.67
CA ARG A 560 -5.61 22.62 2.91
C ARG A 560 -5.08 21.20 2.85
N GLU A 561 -5.78 20.23 3.45
CA GLU A 561 -5.41 18.82 3.37
C GLU A 561 -5.57 18.31 1.94
N LEU A 562 -6.70 18.62 1.29
CA LEU A 562 -6.88 18.32 -0.12
C LEU A 562 -5.80 18.99 -0.98
N GLY A 563 -5.40 20.21 -0.66
CA GLY A 563 -4.31 20.92 -1.36
C GLY A 563 -2.98 20.18 -1.30
N ARG A 564 -2.62 19.60 -0.15
CA ARG A 564 -1.42 18.75 -0.01
C ARG A 564 -1.53 17.48 -0.85
N LEU A 565 -2.70 16.83 -0.86
CA LEU A 565 -2.94 15.64 -1.68
C LEU A 565 -2.79 15.96 -3.18
N VAL A 566 -3.35 17.08 -3.66
CA VAL A 566 -3.21 17.50 -5.07
C VAL A 566 -1.73 17.67 -5.45
N GLU A 567 -0.92 18.31 -4.61
CA GLU A 567 0.50 18.50 -4.88
C GLU A 567 1.29 17.19 -4.86
N CYS A 568 0.98 16.28 -3.94
CA CYS A 568 1.56 14.94 -3.92
C CYS A 568 1.22 14.15 -5.19
N VAL A 569 -0.04 14.16 -5.61
CA VAL A 569 -0.49 13.41 -6.80
C VAL A 569 0.15 13.95 -8.09
N LYS A 570 0.37 15.27 -8.20
CA LYS A 570 1.16 15.88 -9.29
C LYS A 570 2.61 15.40 -9.29
N ALA A 571 3.22 15.31 -8.11
CA ALA A 571 4.61 14.88 -7.94
C ALA A 571 4.81 13.43 -8.39
N ILE A 572 3.91 12.52 -8.00
CA ILE A 572 4.04 11.11 -8.40
C ILE A 572 3.80 10.92 -9.90
N ALA A 573 2.94 11.73 -10.52
CA ALA A 573 2.73 11.71 -11.97
C ALA A 573 4.00 12.12 -12.72
N HIS A 574 4.71 13.14 -12.20
CA HIS A 574 6.01 13.56 -12.72
C HIS A 574 7.06 12.45 -12.57
N ALA A 575 7.17 11.86 -11.38
CA ALA A 575 8.13 10.81 -11.10
C ALA A 575 7.88 9.54 -11.93
N ALA A 576 6.63 9.08 -12.04
CA ALA A 576 6.25 7.93 -12.86
C ALA A 576 6.61 8.11 -14.34
N ASP A 577 6.36 9.29 -14.92
CA ASP A 577 6.76 9.57 -16.31
C ASP A 577 8.28 9.58 -16.49
N ALA A 578 9.02 10.13 -15.51
CA ALA A 578 10.48 10.23 -15.53
C ALA A 578 11.18 8.87 -15.36
N TYR A 579 10.74 8.05 -14.40
CA TYR A 579 11.21 6.67 -14.22
C TYR A 579 10.64 5.71 -15.26
N ASN A 580 9.68 6.17 -16.07
CA ASN A 580 8.99 5.38 -17.08
C ASN A 580 8.35 4.12 -16.46
N ALA A 581 7.83 4.23 -15.24
CA ALA A 581 7.26 3.15 -14.44
C ALA A 581 5.77 3.46 -14.18
N PRO A 582 4.81 2.70 -14.75
CA PRO A 582 3.41 3.02 -14.63
C PRO A 582 2.87 2.60 -13.26
N PHE A 583 1.95 3.40 -12.70
CA PHE A 583 1.02 2.92 -11.70
C PHE A 583 -0.01 2.02 -12.37
N ILE A 584 -0.17 0.79 -11.86
CA ILE A 584 -1.07 -0.21 -12.47
C ILE A 584 -2.19 -0.66 -11.54
N SER A 585 -2.11 -0.30 -10.26
CA SER A 585 -3.07 -0.60 -9.20
C SER A 585 -2.85 0.39 -8.06
N GLY A 586 -3.82 0.61 -7.21
CA GLY A 586 -3.71 1.55 -6.08
C GLY A 586 -4.91 1.48 -5.16
N LYS A 587 -4.92 2.35 -4.16
CA LYS A 587 -6.03 2.55 -3.23
C LYS A 587 -5.97 3.93 -2.57
N ASP A 588 -7.11 4.44 -2.16
CA ASP A 588 -7.21 5.60 -1.28
C ASP A 588 -8.04 5.28 -0.03
N SER A 589 -7.59 5.85 1.09
CA SER A 589 -8.29 5.89 2.36
C SER A 589 -8.32 7.33 2.86
N PHE A 590 -9.52 7.88 2.99
CA PHE A 590 -9.75 9.22 3.52
C PHE A 590 -10.48 9.15 4.85
N TYR A 591 -10.70 10.32 5.45
CA TYR A 591 -11.35 10.45 6.76
C TYR A 591 -10.51 9.81 7.89
N ASN A 592 -9.19 9.76 7.71
CA ASN A 592 -8.24 9.29 8.73
C ASN A 592 -7.96 10.41 9.75
N TYR A 593 -8.97 10.83 10.49
CA TYR A 593 -8.84 11.85 11.54
C TYR A 593 -9.76 11.54 12.71
N PHE A 594 -9.45 12.13 13.85
CA PHE A 594 -10.19 11.95 15.09
C PHE A 594 -10.71 13.30 15.58
N GLU A 595 -11.98 13.37 15.93
CA GLU A 595 -12.59 14.57 16.50
C GLU A 595 -12.37 14.63 18.02
N THR A 596 -11.70 15.69 18.50
CA THR A 596 -11.52 15.94 19.95
C THR A 596 -12.25 17.20 20.39
N GLU A 597 -12.37 17.42 21.71
CA GLU A 597 -12.92 18.68 22.25
C GLU A 597 -12.15 19.93 21.76
N ASP A 598 -10.85 19.80 21.47
CA ASP A 598 -9.98 20.88 21.00
C ASP A 598 -9.96 21.02 19.46
N GLY A 599 -10.65 20.13 18.74
CA GLY A 599 -10.75 20.10 17.28
C GLY A 599 -10.20 18.82 16.63
N PRO A 600 -10.25 18.73 15.28
CA PRO A 600 -9.86 17.52 14.56
C PRO A 600 -8.33 17.32 14.54
N ILE A 601 -7.90 16.09 14.80
CA ILE A 601 -6.51 15.64 14.65
C ILE A 601 -6.41 14.82 13.36
N ASN A 602 -5.81 15.41 12.33
CA ASN A 602 -5.60 14.75 11.05
C ASN A 602 -4.29 13.96 11.06
N VAL A 603 -4.29 12.76 10.47
CA VAL A 603 -3.03 12.14 10.06
C VAL A 603 -2.37 12.96 8.93
N PRO A 604 -1.03 13.00 8.84
CA PRO A 604 -0.34 13.56 7.70
C PRO A 604 -0.83 12.93 6.40
N VAL A 605 -0.90 13.74 5.34
CA VAL A 605 -1.03 13.19 3.98
C VAL A 605 0.12 12.22 3.76
N THR A 606 -0.25 10.96 3.56
CA THR A 606 0.67 9.83 3.52
C THR A 606 0.50 9.12 2.19
N PHE A 607 1.61 8.95 1.50
CA PHE A 607 1.69 8.21 0.25
C PHE A 607 2.63 7.03 0.45
N LEU A 608 2.09 5.82 0.24
CA LEU A 608 2.86 4.59 0.15
C LEU A 608 3.01 4.24 -1.33
N CYS A 609 4.26 4.26 -1.81
CA CYS A 609 4.61 3.67 -3.09
C CYS A 609 5.09 2.25 -2.84
N SER A 610 4.31 1.27 -3.29
CA SER A 610 4.77 -0.11 -3.39
C SER A 610 5.08 -0.41 -4.84
N GLY A 611 6.07 -1.26 -5.10
CA GLY A 611 6.48 -1.55 -6.46
C GLY A 611 6.99 -2.97 -6.60
N PHE A 612 6.98 -3.43 -7.84
CA PHE A 612 7.52 -4.72 -8.21
C PHE A 612 8.12 -4.70 -9.60
N GLY A 613 9.12 -5.55 -9.80
CA GLY A 613 9.87 -5.58 -11.04
C GLY A 613 10.40 -6.96 -11.40
N VAL A 614 10.77 -7.11 -12.67
CA VAL A 614 11.35 -8.35 -13.18
C VAL A 614 12.85 -8.37 -12.94
N VAL A 615 13.33 -9.38 -12.23
CA VAL A 615 14.75 -9.71 -12.12
C VAL A 615 15.07 -10.76 -13.19
N GLU A 616 15.89 -10.40 -14.18
CA GLU A 616 16.10 -11.25 -15.37
C GLU A 616 16.87 -12.55 -15.08
N SER A 617 17.57 -12.64 -13.95
CA SER A 617 18.29 -13.83 -13.49
C SER A 617 18.41 -13.79 -11.96
N PRO A 618 18.24 -14.93 -11.24
CA PRO A 618 18.51 -15.03 -9.81
C PRO A 618 19.90 -14.52 -9.39
N GLU A 619 20.90 -14.61 -10.28
CA GLU A 619 22.28 -14.17 -10.03
C GLU A 619 22.39 -12.64 -9.88
N HIS A 620 21.43 -11.88 -10.39
CA HIS A 620 21.42 -10.42 -10.27
C HIS A 620 20.87 -9.95 -8.91
N ALA A 621 20.25 -10.84 -8.12
CA ALA A 621 19.72 -10.50 -6.81
C ALA A 621 20.87 -10.10 -5.86
N THR A 622 20.85 -8.85 -5.40
CA THR A 622 21.89 -8.29 -4.53
C THR A 622 21.27 -7.64 -3.30
N GLY A 623 21.91 -7.83 -2.15
CA GLY A 623 21.52 -7.19 -0.89
C GLY A 623 22.52 -6.13 -0.42
N SER A 624 22.18 -5.50 0.70
CA SER A 624 22.87 -4.35 1.31
C SER A 624 24.07 -4.71 2.19
N SER A 625 24.11 -5.94 2.70
CA SER A 625 25.11 -6.35 3.69
C SER A 625 26.52 -6.38 3.12
N LEU A 626 27.45 -5.73 3.82
CA LEU A 626 28.88 -5.76 3.51
C LEU A 626 29.37 -7.21 3.42
N ARG A 627 30.04 -7.57 2.32
CA ARG A 627 30.43 -8.96 2.01
C ARG A 627 31.83 -9.30 2.49
N ARG A 628 32.76 -8.33 2.47
CA ARG A 628 34.16 -8.55 2.82
C ARG A 628 34.77 -7.34 3.52
N THR A 629 35.89 -7.58 4.20
CA THR A 629 36.86 -6.53 4.55
C THR A 629 37.72 -6.28 3.33
N ASP A 630 38.36 -5.10 3.18
CA ASP A 630 39.24 -4.72 2.06
C ASP A 630 38.57 -4.25 0.76
N SER A 631 37.24 -4.29 0.67
CA SER A 631 36.48 -3.70 -0.43
C SER A 631 36.47 -2.18 -0.41
N LEU A 632 36.29 -1.57 -1.59
CA LEU A 632 36.12 -0.13 -1.74
C LEU A 632 34.64 0.24 -1.60
N LEU A 633 34.38 1.43 -1.04
CA LEU A 633 33.04 1.98 -0.93
C LEU A 633 32.90 3.20 -1.83
N TYR A 634 31.99 3.08 -2.79
CA TYR A 634 31.63 4.14 -3.72
C TYR A 634 30.27 4.73 -3.33
N LEU A 635 30.19 6.06 -3.31
CA LEU A 635 28.92 6.75 -3.23
C LEU A 635 28.54 7.23 -4.62
N ILE A 636 27.41 6.73 -5.11
CA ILE A 636 26.73 7.23 -6.30
C ILE A 636 25.73 8.31 -5.87
N GLY A 637 25.57 9.36 -6.67
CA GLY A 637 24.65 10.48 -6.43
C GLY A 637 25.28 11.64 -5.66
N ASN A 638 24.65 12.81 -5.72
CA ASN A 638 25.11 14.01 -5.02
C ASN A 638 24.48 14.11 -3.63
N THR A 639 25.24 14.61 -2.66
CA THR A 639 24.70 15.09 -1.39
C THR A 639 24.57 16.61 -1.41
N GLU A 640 23.41 17.12 -0.98
CA GLU A 640 23.11 18.56 -0.89
C GLU A 640 22.81 19.00 0.56
N ASP A 641 22.88 20.31 0.81
CA ASP A 641 22.52 20.92 2.09
C ASP A 641 20.99 21.10 2.20
N GLU A 642 20.31 19.95 2.25
CA GLU A 642 18.86 19.80 2.34
C GLU A 642 18.52 18.85 3.50
N MET A 643 18.40 19.44 4.68
CA MET A 643 18.16 18.72 5.94
C MET A 643 16.67 18.72 6.34
N GLY A 644 15.79 19.34 5.57
CA GLY A 644 14.37 19.46 5.91
C GLY A 644 13.71 18.09 6.02
N GLY A 645 13.01 17.84 7.14
CA GLY A 645 12.36 16.57 7.41
C GLY A 645 13.30 15.43 7.80
N SER A 646 14.62 15.64 7.83
CA SER A 646 15.55 14.56 8.16
C SER A 646 15.52 14.17 9.63
N VAL A 647 15.90 12.92 9.93
CA VAL A 647 16.00 12.44 11.32
C VAL A 647 16.98 13.29 12.13
N PHE A 648 18.08 13.72 11.51
CA PHE A 648 19.02 14.65 12.15
C PHE A 648 18.37 15.99 12.47
N ALA A 649 17.66 16.61 11.52
CA ALA A 649 17.02 17.89 11.74
C ALA A 649 15.96 17.81 12.85
N ARG A 650 15.10 16.79 12.81
CA ARG A 650 14.05 16.55 13.83
C ARG A 650 14.64 16.35 15.22
N THR A 651 15.64 15.49 15.37
CA THR A 651 16.25 15.18 16.68
C THR A 651 17.08 16.33 17.26
N HIS A 652 17.45 17.31 16.44
CA HIS A 652 18.29 18.45 16.85
C HIS A 652 17.56 19.81 16.80
N GLY A 653 16.25 19.82 16.52
CA GLY A 653 15.44 21.05 16.49
C GLY A 653 15.80 22.00 15.34
N VAL A 654 16.24 21.48 14.20
CA VAL A 654 16.49 22.28 13.00
C VAL A 654 15.17 22.43 12.23
N GLU A 655 14.60 23.62 12.28
CA GLU A 655 13.32 23.96 11.63
C GLU A 655 13.54 24.66 10.28
N ASP A 656 12.53 24.75 9.41
CA ASP A 656 12.53 25.51 8.14
C ASP A 656 13.64 25.09 7.12
N ALA A 657 14.33 23.98 7.34
CA ALA A 657 15.35 23.50 6.41
C ALA A 657 14.71 23.01 5.11
N LYS A 658 15.41 23.20 3.99
CA LYS A 658 14.93 22.73 2.68
C LYS A 658 14.77 21.21 2.70
N VAL A 659 13.56 20.71 2.42
CA VAL A 659 13.29 19.28 2.20
C VAL A 659 14.00 18.81 0.93
N PRO A 660 14.59 17.60 0.91
CA PRO A 660 15.29 17.11 -0.26
C PRO A 660 14.46 17.14 -1.54
N GLN A 661 15.10 17.47 -2.66
CA GLN A 661 14.43 17.53 -3.96
C GLN A 661 14.96 16.43 -4.89
N THR A 662 14.06 15.84 -5.67
CA THR A 662 14.39 14.69 -6.52
C THR A 662 14.48 15.07 -8.00
N ASP A 663 15.65 14.87 -8.61
CA ASP A 663 15.80 14.96 -10.06
C ASP A 663 15.58 13.58 -10.70
N CYS A 664 14.31 13.24 -10.93
CA CYS A 664 13.92 11.90 -11.35
C CYS A 664 14.57 11.48 -12.69
N VAL A 665 14.75 12.43 -13.61
CA VAL A 665 15.34 12.15 -14.93
C VAL A 665 16.83 11.82 -14.80
N LYS A 666 17.57 12.59 -14.00
CA LYS A 666 18.99 12.28 -13.74
C LYS A 666 19.15 10.97 -12.97
N ASN A 667 18.33 10.76 -11.95
CA ASN A 667 18.36 9.54 -11.14
C ASN A 667 18.09 8.30 -11.99
N MET A 668 17.09 8.33 -12.89
CA MET A 668 16.82 7.19 -13.76
C MET A 668 18.00 6.83 -14.67
N ALA A 669 18.68 7.83 -15.25
CA ALA A 669 19.86 7.58 -16.06
C ALA A 669 21.01 6.95 -15.26
N LEU A 670 21.19 7.41 -14.02
CA LEU A 670 22.16 6.89 -13.07
C LEU A 670 21.81 5.46 -12.62
N TYR A 671 20.53 5.16 -12.38
CA TYR A 671 20.07 3.82 -12.01
C TYR A 671 20.25 2.81 -13.13
N LYS A 672 20.09 3.22 -14.39
CA LYS A 672 20.43 2.36 -15.54
C LYS A 672 21.92 2.03 -15.59
N ALA A 673 22.79 3.00 -15.36
CA ALA A 673 24.23 2.76 -15.30
C ALA A 673 24.62 1.83 -14.13
N TYR A 674 24.02 2.03 -12.95
CA TYR A 674 24.18 1.11 -11.82
C TYR A 674 23.70 -0.31 -12.17
N TYR A 675 22.52 -0.46 -12.79
CA TYR A 675 21.98 -1.75 -13.19
C TYR A 675 22.91 -2.49 -14.17
N ASP A 676 23.49 -1.77 -15.14
CA ASP A 676 24.47 -2.34 -16.07
C ASP A 676 25.73 -2.82 -15.34
N ALA A 677 26.21 -2.06 -14.35
CA ALA A 677 27.36 -2.46 -13.52
C ALA A 677 27.03 -3.69 -12.64
N LEU A 678 25.84 -3.72 -12.03
CA LEU A 678 25.33 -4.82 -11.22
C LEU A 678 25.27 -6.11 -12.03
N THR A 679 24.59 -6.08 -13.19
CA THR A 679 24.42 -7.25 -14.07
C THR A 679 25.71 -7.69 -14.76
N SER A 680 26.72 -6.83 -14.81
CA SER A 680 28.08 -7.17 -15.25
C SER A 680 28.94 -7.78 -14.15
N GLY A 681 28.41 -7.95 -12.92
CA GLY A 681 29.12 -8.57 -11.80
C GLY A 681 30.12 -7.66 -11.08
N LEU A 682 30.03 -6.34 -11.26
CA LEU A 682 30.96 -5.37 -10.65
C LEU A 682 30.60 -4.98 -9.22
N VAL A 683 29.35 -5.25 -8.81
CA VAL A 683 28.81 -4.85 -7.50
C VAL A 683 28.86 -6.04 -6.54
N LEU A 684 29.51 -5.85 -5.38
CA LEU A 684 29.45 -6.81 -4.28
C LEU A 684 28.15 -6.61 -3.49
N SER A 685 27.91 -5.43 -2.94
CA SER A 685 26.67 -5.10 -2.25
C SER A 685 26.30 -3.64 -2.52
N ALA A 686 25.05 -3.29 -2.33
CA ALA A 686 24.60 -1.91 -2.46
C ALA A 686 23.45 -1.66 -1.51
N HIS A 687 23.42 -0.47 -0.90
CA HIS A 687 22.37 -0.04 -0.01
C HIS A 687 21.97 1.39 -0.38
N ASP A 688 20.68 1.66 -0.36
CA ASP A 688 20.15 2.99 -0.61
C ASP A 688 20.49 3.96 0.53
N VAL A 689 20.63 5.24 0.20
CA VAL A 689 20.82 6.29 1.20
C VAL A 689 19.51 7.02 1.41
N SER A 690 18.81 6.68 2.49
CA SER A 690 17.46 7.14 2.87
C SER A 690 17.52 7.83 4.24
N GLU A 691 16.57 7.57 5.15
CA GLU A 691 16.49 8.18 6.47
C GLU A 691 17.78 8.04 7.29
N GLY A 692 18.22 9.13 7.91
CA GLY A 692 19.48 9.17 8.65
C GLY A 692 20.74 9.28 7.78
N GLY A 693 20.62 9.19 6.45
CA GLY A 693 21.67 9.51 5.50
C GLY A 693 22.83 8.51 5.48
N LEU A 694 23.95 8.94 4.88
CA LEU A 694 25.11 8.10 4.58
C LEU A 694 25.68 7.38 5.81
N ALA A 695 25.66 8.02 6.98
CA ALA A 695 26.19 7.44 8.21
C ALA A 695 25.37 6.22 8.68
N VAL A 696 24.04 6.29 8.57
CA VAL A 696 23.15 5.17 8.90
C VAL A 696 23.32 4.05 7.89
N THR A 697 23.25 4.35 6.59
CA THR A 697 23.49 3.37 5.51
C THR A 697 24.81 2.62 5.72
N ALA A 698 25.91 3.33 5.99
CA ALA A 698 27.22 2.71 6.23
C ALA A 698 27.24 1.81 7.49
N ALA A 699 26.54 2.21 8.56
CA ALA A 699 26.41 1.39 9.74
C ALA A 699 25.59 0.11 9.46
N GLU A 700 24.48 0.24 8.74
CA GLU A 700 23.59 -0.87 8.40
C GLU A 700 24.26 -1.90 7.49
N MET A 701 25.02 -1.46 6.49
CA MET A 701 25.87 -2.36 5.69
C MET A 701 26.83 -3.16 6.59
N ALA A 702 27.44 -2.52 7.59
CA ALA A 702 28.39 -3.13 8.52
C ALA A 702 27.72 -4.04 9.58
N PHE A 703 26.40 -3.96 9.78
CA PHE A 703 25.66 -4.83 10.71
C PHE A 703 25.67 -6.30 10.31
N SER A 704 26.07 -6.62 9.06
CA SER A 704 26.40 -7.98 8.63
C SER A 704 27.46 -8.66 9.52
N GLY A 705 28.27 -7.86 10.23
CA GLY A 705 29.33 -8.29 11.15
C GLY A 705 30.64 -8.65 10.45
N LYS A 706 30.73 -8.48 9.12
CA LYS A 706 31.91 -8.79 8.31
C LYS A 706 33.08 -7.86 8.58
N GLY A 707 32.84 -6.57 8.79
CA GLY A 707 33.87 -5.54 8.99
C GLY A 707 33.29 -4.24 9.51
N GLY A 708 34.14 -3.22 9.64
CA GLY A 708 33.72 -1.83 9.80
C GLY A 708 33.86 -1.03 8.51
N VAL A 709 33.71 0.29 8.62
CA VAL A 709 33.67 1.21 7.50
C VAL A 709 34.50 2.45 7.82
N GLN A 710 35.34 2.86 6.86
CA GLN A 710 36.05 4.12 6.90
C GLN A 710 35.62 5.01 5.73
N LEU A 711 35.16 6.22 6.04
CA LEU A 711 34.71 7.23 5.08
C LEU A 711 35.61 8.47 5.09
N ASP A 712 35.82 9.04 3.91
CA ASP A 712 36.47 10.33 3.65
C ASP A 712 35.42 11.29 3.08
N LEU A 713 34.91 12.19 3.94
CA LEU A 713 33.82 13.11 3.59
C LEU A 713 34.25 14.16 2.57
N THR A 714 35.56 14.36 2.36
CA THR A 714 36.07 15.30 1.34
C THR A 714 35.86 14.79 -0.08
N LYS A 715 35.58 13.49 -0.24
CA LYS A 715 35.34 12.84 -1.52
C LYS A 715 33.86 12.64 -1.84
N VAL A 716 32.97 12.89 -0.88
CA VAL A 716 31.52 12.78 -1.09
C VAL A 716 31.12 13.70 -2.26
N PRO A 717 30.46 13.19 -3.31
CA PRO A 717 29.98 14.05 -4.40
C PRO A 717 28.95 15.04 -3.87
N THR A 718 29.09 16.32 -4.24
CA THR A 718 28.17 17.39 -3.83
C THR A 718 27.87 18.31 -5.00
N ALA A 719 26.66 18.86 -5.05
CA ALA A 719 26.29 19.86 -6.06
C ALA A 719 26.63 21.30 -5.63
N GLY A 720 26.60 21.58 -4.31
CA GLY A 720 26.78 22.92 -3.74
C GLY A 720 27.85 23.05 -2.65
N GLY A 721 28.61 21.97 -2.37
CA GLY A 721 29.45 21.87 -1.18
C GLY A 721 28.64 21.88 0.12
N TRP A 722 29.34 21.94 1.25
CA TRP A 722 28.73 21.99 2.58
C TRP A 722 29.60 22.79 3.56
N LYS A 723 28.98 23.31 4.62
CA LYS A 723 29.66 24.07 5.68
C LYS A 723 29.87 23.27 6.97
N SER A 724 29.14 22.19 7.12
CA SER A 724 29.14 21.33 8.29
C SER A 724 29.31 19.87 7.85
N PRO A 725 30.16 19.07 8.53
CA PRO A 725 30.26 17.64 8.28
C PRO A 725 28.95 16.87 8.58
N ALA A 726 27.98 17.47 9.26
CA ALA A 726 26.66 16.87 9.43
C ALA A 726 25.91 16.68 8.10
N VAL A 727 26.13 17.56 7.10
CA VAL A 727 25.47 17.46 5.79
C VAL A 727 25.87 16.18 5.04
N PRO A 728 27.16 15.92 4.73
CA PRO A 728 27.55 14.70 4.02
C PRO A 728 27.28 13.42 4.81
N LEU A 729 27.10 13.48 6.14
CA LEU A 729 26.77 12.32 6.97
C LEU A 729 25.26 12.04 7.04
N PHE A 730 24.43 13.07 7.19
CA PHE A 730 23.04 12.93 7.63
C PHE A 730 22.00 13.62 6.74
N SER A 731 22.41 14.29 5.66
CA SER A 731 21.44 14.69 4.65
C SER A 731 20.81 13.45 4.03
N GLU A 732 19.52 13.54 3.72
CA GLU A 732 18.68 12.50 3.13
C GLU A 732 18.43 12.78 1.64
N SER A 733 19.37 13.45 0.95
CA SER A 733 19.33 13.65 -0.50
C SER A 733 18.97 12.36 -1.25
N THR A 734 17.95 12.44 -2.12
CA THR A 734 17.48 11.35 -2.97
C THR A 734 18.50 10.96 -4.05
N GLY A 735 18.31 9.82 -4.73
CA GLY A 735 19.22 9.44 -5.83
C GLY A 735 20.55 8.81 -5.43
N ARG A 736 20.80 8.56 -4.14
CA ARG A 736 22.10 8.12 -3.63
C ARG A 736 22.17 6.63 -3.31
N ILE A 737 23.30 6.00 -3.61
CA ILE A 737 23.54 4.57 -3.39
C ILE A 737 24.95 4.40 -2.85
N LEU A 738 25.11 3.69 -1.73
CA LEU A 738 26.41 3.26 -1.23
C LEU A 738 26.70 1.86 -1.75
N VAL A 739 27.78 1.71 -2.51
CA VAL A 739 28.12 0.49 -3.25
C VAL A 739 29.46 -0.06 -2.76
N GLU A 740 29.48 -1.35 -2.42
CA GLU A 740 30.69 -2.12 -2.16
C GLU A 740 31.22 -2.72 -3.46
N VAL A 741 32.48 -2.44 -3.77
CA VAL A 741 33.16 -2.90 -4.99
C VAL A 741 34.47 -3.61 -4.62
N ASP A 742 34.76 -4.73 -5.28
CA ASP A 742 36.05 -5.40 -5.12
C ASP A 742 37.16 -4.52 -5.73
N PRO A 743 38.31 -4.31 -5.05
CA PRO A 743 39.40 -3.52 -5.60
C PRO A 743 39.88 -3.98 -6.98
N GLU A 744 39.72 -5.27 -7.32
CA GLU A 744 40.04 -5.81 -8.65
C GLU A 744 39.15 -5.21 -9.76
N PHE A 745 37.88 -4.91 -9.46
CA PHE A 745 36.89 -4.38 -10.40
C PHE A 745 36.69 -2.86 -10.31
N ALA A 746 37.45 -2.17 -9.45
CA ALA A 746 37.32 -0.74 -9.20
C ALA A 746 37.37 0.11 -10.49
N ALA A 747 38.34 -0.16 -11.37
CA ALA A 747 38.50 0.58 -12.62
C ALA A 747 37.35 0.35 -13.60
N ASP A 748 36.81 -0.87 -13.66
CA ASP A 748 35.67 -1.20 -14.52
C ASP A 748 34.38 -0.56 -13.99
N PHE A 749 34.19 -0.55 -12.67
CA PHE A 749 33.08 0.15 -12.03
C PHE A 749 33.15 1.66 -12.26
N GLU A 750 34.32 2.27 -12.08
CA GLU A 750 34.54 3.69 -12.37
C GLU A 750 34.27 4.03 -13.84
N ALA A 751 34.63 3.13 -14.76
CA ALA A 751 34.31 3.29 -16.18
C ALA A 751 32.81 3.18 -16.46
N ALA A 752 32.10 2.24 -15.80
CA ALA A 752 30.66 2.08 -15.93
C ALA A 752 29.88 3.29 -15.38
N MET A 753 30.39 3.92 -14.32
CA MET A 753 29.78 5.11 -13.70
C MET A 753 30.28 6.44 -14.29
N ASN A 754 31.13 6.41 -15.31
CA ASN A 754 31.70 7.60 -15.92
C ASN A 754 30.60 8.53 -16.48
N GLY A 755 30.64 9.80 -16.09
CA GLY A 755 29.64 10.81 -16.46
C GLY A 755 28.52 11.00 -15.43
N PHE A 756 28.46 10.15 -14.39
CA PHE A 756 27.55 10.31 -13.25
C PHE A 756 28.31 10.76 -12.00
N PRO A 757 27.65 11.43 -11.04
CA PRO A 757 28.24 11.71 -9.73
C PRO A 757 28.54 10.39 -9.01
N CYS A 758 29.82 10.01 -8.96
CA CYS A 758 30.28 8.81 -8.29
C CYS A 758 31.70 9.02 -7.78
N ALA A 759 31.99 8.61 -6.55
CA ALA A 759 33.34 8.68 -6.00
C ALA A 759 33.61 7.53 -5.03
N CYS A 760 34.86 7.03 -5.02
CA CYS A 760 35.36 6.15 -3.96
C CYS A 760 35.53 6.96 -2.67
N ILE A 761 34.54 6.93 -1.80
CA ILE A 761 34.52 7.71 -0.55
C ILE A 761 35.14 6.96 0.61
N GLY A 762 35.42 5.66 0.48
CA GLY A 762 35.84 4.88 1.63
C GLY A 762 36.23 3.46 1.31
N LYS A 763 36.31 2.64 2.37
CA LYS A 763 36.59 1.21 2.28
C LYS A 763 36.02 0.46 3.47
N ALA A 764 35.84 -0.84 3.30
CA ALA A 764 35.60 -1.79 4.37
C ALA A 764 36.88 -2.08 5.15
N THR A 765 36.78 -2.18 6.47
CA THR A 765 37.92 -2.36 7.39
C THR A 765 37.78 -3.62 8.24
N GLU A 766 38.91 -4.17 8.72
CA GLU A 766 38.90 -5.24 9.71
C GLU A 766 38.47 -4.72 11.09
N GLU A 767 38.84 -3.48 11.42
CA GLU A 767 38.37 -2.79 12.60
C GLU A 767 36.85 -2.62 12.52
N LYS A 768 36.13 -3.05 13.55
CA LYS A 768 34.66 -2.96 13.64
C LYS A 768 34.20 -1.57 14.09
N LEU A 769 34.73 -0.55 13.45
CA LEU A 769 34.40 0.86 13.69
C LEU A 769 33.76 1.46 12.44
N LEU A 770 32.80 2.36 12.64
CA LEU A 770 32.42 3.34 11.64
C LEU A 770 33.24 4.61 11.90
N THR A 771 34.07 5.01 10.96
CA THR A 771 34.87 6.23 11.07
C THR A 771 34.63 7.15 9.88
N ALA A 772 34.60 8.46 10.13
CA ALA A 772 34.54 9.47 9.08
C ALA A 772 35.58 10.57 9.33
N THR A 773 36.32 10.93 8.28
CA THR A 773 37.29 12.03 8.30
C THR A 773 36.83 13.20 7.43
N CYS A 774 37.28 14.39 7.79
CA CYS A 774 36.94 15.66 7.15
C CYS A 774 38.21 16.41 6.68
N CYS A 775 38.04 17.61 6.14
CA CYS A 775 39.12 18.50 5.71
C CYS A 775 40.23 18.62 6.77
N GLY A 776 41.48 18.39 6.37
CA GLY A 776 42.63 18.37 7.30
C GLY A 776 42.96 17.00 7.88
N GLY A 777 42.16 15.97 7.59
CA GLY A 777 42.32 14.62 8.14
C GLY A 777 41.73 14.45 9.54
N ASP A 778 40.99 15.46 10.01
CA ASP A 778 40.34 15.43 11.31
C ASP A 778 39.25 14.37 11.31
N LYS A 779 39.28 13.51 12.33
CA LYS A 779 38.26 12.49 12.56
C LYS A 779 37.05 13.16 13.20
N VAL A 780 35.93 13.15 12.48
CA VAL A 780 34.67 13.81 12.89
C VAL A 780 33.63 12.82 13.40
N LEU A 781 33.80 11.53 13.11
CA LEU A 781 32.97 10.45 13.62
C LEU A 781 33.85 9.22 13.91
N GLU A 782 33.65 8.57 15.06
CA GLU A 782 34.21 7.27 15.42
C GLU A 782 33.24 6.51 16.34
N CYS A 783 32.50 5.55 15.78
CA CYS A 783 31.53 4.76 16.51
C CYS A 783 31.87 3.26 16.43
N ASP A 784 31.69 2.55 17.53
CA ASP A 784 31.76 1.09 17.57
C ASP A 784 30.52 0.48 16.90
N ILE A 785 30.71 -0.38 15.89
CA ILE A 785 29.61 -0.99 15.13
C ILE A 785 28.71 -1.84 16.03
N ALA A 786 29.27 -2.56 17.01
CA ALA A 786 28.47 -3.38 17.92
C ALA A 786 27.63 -2.51 18.86
N LYS A 787 28.15 -1.36 19.29
CA LYS A 787 27.39 -0.37 20.05
C LYS A 787 26.24 0.22 19.24
N LEU A 788 26.49 0.63 17.99
CA LEU A 788 25.45 1.14 17.09
C LEU A 788 24.38 0.08 16.84
N LYS A 789 24.78 -1.15 16.48
CA LYS A 789 23.86 -2.26 16.25
C LYS A 789 23.02 -2.57 17.49
N LYS A 790 23.60 -2.45 18.69
CA LYS A 790 22.85 -2.61 19.94
C LYS A 790 21.80 -1.52 20.12
N LEU A 791 22.15 -0.24 19.91
CA LEU A 791 21.17 0.86 19.99
C LEU A 791 20.03 0.66 18.99
N TRP A 792 20.38 0.28 17.76
CA TRP A 792 19.45 -0.01 16.68
C TRP A 792 18.47 -1.14 17.03
N LYS A 793 18.97 -2.27 17.54
CA LYS A 793 18.13 -3.44 17.90
C LYS A 793 17.30 -3.20 19.16
N ASP A 794 17.89 -2.55 20.16
CA ASP A 794 17.25 -2.39 21.47
C ASP A 794 16.14 -1.33 21.46
N GLY A 795 15.96 -0.57 20.38
CA GLY A 795 14.89 0.43 20.26
C GLY A 795 13.49 -0.17 20.32
N LEU A 796 13.18 -1.13 19.45
CA LEU A 796 11.85 -1.77 19.41
C LEU A 796 11.76 -3.07 20.24
N THR A 797 12.89 -3.73 20.51
CA THR A 797 12.91 -5.02 21.22
C THR A 797 12.15 -5.01 22.57
N PRO A 798 12.24 -3.99 23.45
CA PRO A 798 11.50 -3.98 24.72
C PRO A 798 9.97 -4.00 24.58
N TYR A 799 9.46 -3.68 23.39
CA TYR A 799 8.04 -3.56 23.09
C TYR A 799 7.47 -4.82 22.41
N TYR A 800 8.29 -5.84 22.16
CA TYR A 800 7.89 -7.16 21.65
C TYR A 800 8.39 -8.27 22.57
#